data_AF-A0A6P6QA85-F1
#
_entry.id   AF-A0A6P6QA85-F1
#
_cell.length_a   1.000
_cell.length_b   1.000
_cell.length_c   1.000
_cell.angle_alpha   90.00
_cell.angle_beta   90.00
_cell.angle_gamma   90.00
#
_symmetry.space_group_name_H-M   'P 1'
#
loop_
_entity.id
_entity.type
_entity.pdbx_description
1 polymer ?
#
loop_
_entity_poly.entity_id
_entity_poly.type
_entity_poly.pdbx_seq_one_letter_code
_entity_poly.pdbx_strand_id
1 'polypeptide(L)'
;MGALGCTVLMFALFFQCHSRSVQDPMFRFKRFQADAWSDPNDCSRTRQPFVLSNPYNFSLDIRIPGVIPTESDSYYCMAVPVPTSQEAYIVDFVPHATMDTAHHMILYGCQTPYATQGYWDCGKELGTCRDQAKIMYAWARNAPPTKLPKDVGFKVGGNTRVNYFVLQIHYGDVKNFRDHHRDCSGLTLRMTSKRQPFIAGIYLMMSVDTVIPPGKKVTNADIACTYPSSPMYPFAFRTHTHSLGKVVSGYRVRNGQWTQIGRQSPLLPQAFYPVTNTIDVRNGDILAARCVFTGEGRTTITQIGGTSNDEMCNFYIMYYMDNTHAVPYMNCGDDGSSELFRNIPSEANIPIPVSPDHMMSMKHESAPQKDVVELQEPKREEEVLDQGAHLVEVSDWPEADLKLGQVSGLALNSDGDLIIFHRGDHTWGMNSFDFNGIYQQKDLGPIQQSTIMVVDPVKGKVLKASGRNMFYMPHGITTDKDDNYWLTDVALHQVFKLSSDGKDRPLLVLGEAFEPGSDKTHFCQPTDVTVDPVTGNVYVSDGYCNSRILKFSPEGKYISHWGAGSSDRKRRASFLIPHSLTFLPDKRELCVADRDHGRIQCFMADTGEFVKEIKKEQFGGEVFAIAYSPAQGGLIYAVNGVPPDGQVAPLQGFVINYSTKEILDSFSPDTQEFKLPHDIVVTADGSVFVGDAASDSVIKFVQSAKAEHRSVKKGGIEVQEIEETETFVQADLKPIAKLPAQRPVAAVQEIQEPSQKQLQQPAAPEEKQTSETAANQSAQGMSTAIITTLLLVPLVLVIAAGVCIRWRRGRMYTDDCQVKLEPSGSAGGILGKIRGKAAGSLNLGNFFASHKGYTRQGFDRLSTEGSDLEKDEEDGTDSENEEYSAPPVPRPSS
;
A
#
# COMPACT_ATOMS: atom_id res chain seq x y z
N MET A 1 -18.61 -87.66 -3.38
CA MET A 1 -19.54 -86.84 -2.58
C MET A 1 -18.73 -85.75 -1.89
N GLY A 2 -19.03 -84.46 -2.09
CA GLY A 2 -18.16 -83.38 -1.60
C GLY A 2 -18.56 -81.97 -2.04
N ALA A 3 -19.85 -81.63 -1.94
CA ALA A 3 -20.37 -80.33 -2.39
C ALA A 3 -21.60 -79.86 -1.57
N LEU A 4 -21.60 -80.10 -0.24
CA LEU A 4 -22.73 -79.75 0.64
C LEU A 4 -22.31 -79.35 2.07
N GLY A 5 -21.02 -79.05 2.29
CA GLY A 5 -20.45 -78.70 3.60
C GLY A 5 -20.00 -77.23 3.77
N CYS A 6 -20.02 -76.41 2.71
CA CYS A 6 -19.45 -75.05 2.75
C CYS A 6 -20.48 -73.91 2.69
N THR A 7 -21.73 -74.20 2.29
CA THR A 7 -22.78 -73.17 2.11
C THR A 7 -23.42 -72.68 3.41
N VAL A 8 -23.25 -73.39 4.53
CA VAL A 8 -23.82 -73.00 5.83
C VAL A 8 -22.84 -72.18 6.68
N LEU A 9 -21.53 -72.43 6.63
CA LEU A 9 -20.55 -71.65 7.38
C LEU A 9 -20.34 -70.24 6.82
N MET A 10 -20.43 -70.05 5.49
CA MET A 10 -20.22 -68.73 4.87
C MET A 10 -21.34 -67.71 5.17
N PHE A 11 -22.53 -68.15 5.56
CA PHE A 11 -23.62 -67.25 5.96
C PHE A 11 -23.52 -66.77 7.41
N ALA A 12 -22.75 -67.44 8.28
CA ALA A 12 -22.57 -67.03 9.67
C ALA A 12 -21.63 -65.83 9.85
N LEU A 13 -20.73 -65.58 8.89
CA LEU A 13 -19.69 -64.54 8.99
C LEU A 13 -20.09 -63.17 8.43
N PHE A 14 -21.21 -63.07 7.69
CA PHE A 14 -21.64 -61.81 7.07
C PHE A 14 -22.61 -60.94 7.91
N PHE A 15 -22.98 -61.37 9.13
CA PHE A 15 -23.94 -60.65 9.99
C PHE A 15 -23.37 -60.15 11.33
N GLN A 16 -22.04 -60.07 11.50
CA GLN A 16 -21.41 -59.51 12.71
C GLN A 16 -20.47 -58.31 12.50
N CYS A 17 -20.39 -57.73 11.29
CA CYS A 17 -19.60 -56.50 11.03
C CYS A 17 -20.44 -55.22 11.00
N HIS A 18 -21.31 -55.02 12.00
CA HIS A 18 -21.98 -53.72 12.25
C HIS A 18 -22.06 -53.36 13.76
N SER A 19 -20.94 -53.49 14.47
CA SER A 19 -20.68 -52.77 15.75
C SER A 19 -19.20 -52.89 16.12
N ARG A 20 -18.73 -52.07 17.09
CA ARG A 20 -17.31 -51.83 17.45
C ARG A 20 -16.59 -51.03 16.35
N SER A 21 -16.52 -49.70 16.43
CA SER A 21 -15.80 -48.90 17.44
C SER A 21 -14.32 -49.30 17.52
N VAL A 22 -13.49 -48.53 16.82
CA VAL A 22 -12.03 -48.54 17.00
C VAL A 22 -11.72 -48.15 18.45
N GLN A 23 -10.82 -48.88 19.09
CA GLN A 23 -10.18 -48.47 20.33
C GLN A 23 -8.79 -47.95 19.98
N ASP A 24 -8.54 -46.67 20.26
CA ASP A 24 -7.20 -46.07 20.26
C ASP A 24 -6.79 -45.84 21.74
N PRO A 25 -5.52 -46.04 22.14
CA PRO A 25 -5.24 -46.36 23.54
C PRO A 25 -5.05 -45.15 24.46
N MET A 26 -5.72 -45.21 25.61
CA MET A 26 -5.21 -44.67 26.89
C MET A 26 -4.91 -43.15 27.00
N PHE A 27 -5.93 -42.30 26.79
CA PHE A 27 -6.06 -41.09 27.61
C PHE A 27 -7.09 -41.31 28.73
N ARG A 28 -6.61 -41.41 29.98
CA ARG A 28 -7.47 -41.57 31.17
C ARG A 28 -8.19 -40.26 31.51
N PHE A 29 -9.44 -40.14 31.13
CA PHE A 29 -10.32 -39.07 31.65
C PHE A 29 -10.54 -39.23 33.15
N LYS A 30 -9.99 -38.31 33.96
CA LYS A 30 -10.58 -38.00 35.27
C LYS A 30 -11.79 -37.08 35.03
N ARG A 31 -12.96 -37.52 35.47
CA ARG A 31 -14.17 -36.69 35.52
C ARG A 31 -14.04 -35.72 36.69
N PHE A 32 -13.53 -34.51 36.44
CA PHE A 32 -13.48 -33.47 37.47
C PHE A 32 -14.88 -32.92 37.74
N GLN A 33 -15.17 -32.65 39.01
CA GLN A 33 -16.39 -31.97 39.42
C GLN A 33 -16.22 -30.45 39.21
N ALA A 34 -17.33 -29.72 39.12
CA ALA A 34 -17.28 -28.27 38.93
C ALA A 34 -16.97 -27.57 40.26
N ASP A 35 -15.69 -27.52 40.63
CA ASP A 35 -15.21 -26.72 41.75
C ASP A 35 -15.30 -25.21 41.42
N ALA A 36 -15.44 -24.40 42.46
CA ALA A 36 -15.76 -22.97 42.33
C ALA A 36 -14.67 -22.17 41.60
N TRP A 37 -15.08 -21.03 41.01
CA TRP A 37 -14.21 -20.17 40.20
C TRP A 37 -12.96 -19.74 40.98
N SER A 38 -11.81 -20.25 40.53
CA SER A 38 -10.49 -19.71 40.84
C SER A 38 -10.24 -18.45 40.01
N ASP A 39 -9.23 -17.66 40.36
CA ASP A 39 -8.89 -16.40 39.70
C ASP A 39 -8.86 -16.50 38.14
N PRO A 40 -9.60 -15.64 37.41
CA PRO A 40 -9.57 -15.60 35.95
C PRO A 40 -8.16 -15.48 35.35
N ASN A 41 -7.25 -14.82 36.06
CA ASN A 41 -5.87 -14.53 35.68
C ASN A 41 -4.84 -15.55 36.21
N ASP A 42 -5.25 -16.64 36.89
CA ASP A 42 -4.31 -17.69 37.31
C ASP A 42 -3.61 -18.37 36.12
N CYS A 43 -2.42 -17.86 35.80
CA CYS A 43 -1.48 -18.35 34.79
C CYS A 43 -0.74 -19.65 35.21
N SER A 44 -0.83 -20.09 36.47
CA SER A 44 -0.05 -21.24 36.96
C SER A 44 -0.59 -22.59 36.47
N ARG A 45 -1.84 -22.63 35.99
CA ARG A 45 -2.54 -23.84 35.59
C ARG A 45 -2.57 -24.01 34.06
N THR A 46 -2.11 -25.16 33.58
CA THR A 46 -2.32 -25.63 32.20
C THR A 46 -3.79 -25.96 31.96
N ARG A 47 -4.57 -24.95 31.56
CA ARG A 47 -5.96 -25.09 31.12
C ARG A 47 -6.01 -25.84 29.78
N GLN A 48 -7.00 -26.72 29.58
CA GLN A 48 -7.25 -27.27 28.24
C GLN A 48 -7.94 -26.19 27.39
N PRO A 49 -7.37 -25.77 26.25
CA PRO A 49 -7.93 -24.66 25.46
C PRO A 49 -9.24 -25.05 24.75
N PHE A 50 -9.54 -26.35 24.64
CA PHE A 50 -10.77 -26.86 24.03
C PHE A 50 -11.53 -27.71 25.04
N VAL A 51 -12.80 -27.37 25.29
CA VAL A 51 -13.69 -28.08 26.22
C VAL A 51 -14.98 -28.51 25.51
N LEU A 52 -15.10 -29.80 25.22
CA LEU A 52 -16.31 -30.38 24.63
C LEU A 52 -17.41 -30.49 25.71
N SER A 53 -18.48 -29.71 25.56
CA SER A 53 -19.61 -29.70 26.52
C SER A 53 -20.66 -30.76 26.19
N ASN A 54 -20.89 -31.00 24.90
CA ASN A 54 -21.67 -32.12 24.35
C ASN A 54 -21.26 -32.34 22.87
N PRO A 55 -21.73 -33.39 22.15
CA PRO A 55 -21.27 -33.70 20.79
C PRO A 55 -21.43 -32.58 19.74
N TYR A 56 -22.21 -31.53 20.03
CA TYR A 56 -22.43 -30.39 19.15
C TYR A 56 -21.91 -29.07 19.71
N ASN A 57 -21.64 -28.96 21.01
CA ASN A 57 -21.28 -27.70 21.66
C ASN A 57 -19.92 -27.83 22.36
N PHE A 58 -19.04 -26.88 22.08
CA PHE A 58 -17.68 -26.83 22.60
C PHE A 58 -17.31 -25.38 22.94
N SER A 59 -16.34 -25.22 23.84
CA SER A 59 -15.76 -23.93 24.17
C SER A 59 -14.30 -23.90 23.75
N LEU A 60 -13.85 -22.77 23.22
CA LEU A 60 -12.45 -22.49 22.91
C LEU A 60 -11.98 -21.33 23.80
N ASP A 61 -11.02 -21.56 24.69
CA ASP A 61 -10.42 -20.51 25.53
C ASP A 61 -9.15 -19.97 24.85
N ILE A 62 -9.18 -18.69 24.48
CA ILE A 62 -8.09 -17.98 23.82
C ILE A 62 -7.48 -17.03 24.84
N ARG A 63 -6.28 -17.36 25.35
CA ARG A 63 -5.58 -16.61 26.41
C ARG A 63 -4.17 -16.27 25.99
N ILE A 64 -3.78 -15.02 26.23
CA ILE A 64 -2.41 -14.56 26.01
C ILE A 64 -1.46 -15.37 26.94
N PRO A 65 -0.26 -15.81 26.48
CA PRO A 65 0.49 -16.87 27.16
C PRO A 65 1.37 -16.37 28.33
N GLY A 66 0.76 -15.74 29.34
CA GLY A 66 1.45 -15.33 30.56
C GLY A 66 2.45 -14.21 30.33
N VAL A 67 2.00 -13.12 29.71
CA VAL A 67 2.84 -12.00 29.24
C VAL A 67 3.09 -10.97 30.33
N ILE A 68 4.15 -10.18 30.16
CA ILE A 68 4.46 -9.01 30.99
C ILE A 68 4.72 -7.85 30.03
N PRO A 69 3.79 -6.87 29.91
CA PRO A 69 4.04 -5.65 29.16
C PRO A 69 5.23 -4.89 29.75
N THR A 70 6.13 -4.39 28.90
CA THR A 70 7.33 -3.64 29.32
C THR A 70 7.20 -2.13 29.07
N GLU A 71 6.23 -1.72 28.27
CA GLU A 71 5.94 -0.33 27.90
C GLU A 71 4.43 -0.08 28.04
N SER A 72 4.05 1.15 28.38
CA SER A 72 2.65 1.59 28.29
C SER A 72 2.17 1.63 26.83
N ASP A 73 0.86 1.57 26.65
CA ASP A 73 0.17 1.51 25.35
C ASP A 73 0.67 0.39 24.41
N SER A 74 1.01 -0.77 24.99
CA SER A 74 1.45 -1.97 24.24
C SER A 74 0.24 -2.77 23.71
N TYR A 75 0.34 -3.25 22.46
CA TYR A 75 -0.73 -4.02 21.79
C TYR A 75 -0.26 -5.44 21.48
N TYR A 76 -0.60 -6.43 22.30
CA TYR A 76 -0.18 -7.82 22.07
C TYR A 76 -1.27 -8.64 21.36
N CYS A 77 -0.87 -9.36 20.33
CA CYS A 77 -1.72 -10.27 19.55
C CYS A 77 -1.26 -11.73 19.66
N MET A 78 -2.22 -12.65 19.52
CA MET A 78 -1.97 -14.08 19.35
C MET A 78 -2.96 -14.69 18.35
N ALA A 79 -2.60 -15.82 17.73
CA ALA A 79 -3.47 -16.57 16.83
C ALA A 79 -3.83 -17.96 17.38
N VAL A 80 -5.06 -18.41 17.12
CA VAL A 80 -5.53 -19.78 17.38
C VAL A 80 -6.31 -20.28 16.17
N PRO A 81 -6.01 -21.47 15.61
CA PRO A 81 -6.81 -22.03 14.51
C PRO A 81 -8.23 -22.38 14.99
N VAL A 82 -9.20 -22.27 14.09
CA VAL A 82 -10.57 -22.76 14.34
C VAL A 82 -10.49 -24.28 14.58
N PRO A 83 -11.04 -24.82 15.70
CA PRO A 83 -10.80 -26.20 16.14
C PRO A 83 -11.58 -27.27 15.34
N THR A 84 -11.99 -26.96 14.11
CA THR A 84 -12.72 -27.84 13.20
C THR A 84 -12.55 -27.40 11.76
N SER A 85 -12.45 -28.37 10.84
CA SER A 85 -12.46 -28.12 9.39
C SER A 85 -13.87 -27.96 8.81
N GLN A 86 -14.91 -28.25 9.60
CA GLN A 86 -16.31 -28.08 9.22
C GLN A 86 -16.84 -26.69 9.62
N GLU A 87 -18.05 -26.35 9.17
CA GLU A 87 -18.71 -25.10 9.59
C GLU A 87 -19.07 -25.15 11.09
N ALA A 88 -18.73 -24.09 11.82
CA ALA A 88 -19.12 -23.88 13.20
C ALA A 88 -19.66 -22.45 13.42
N TYR A 89 -20.31 -22.26 14.56
CA TYR A 89 -21.05 -21.04 14.88
C TYR A 89 -20.64 -20.58 16.29
N ILE A 90 -20.07 -19.38 16.42
CA ILE A 90 -19.85 -18.74 17.72
C ILE A 90 -21.18 -18.15 18.19
N VAL A 91 -21.65 -18.54 19.38
CA VAL A 91 -22.96 -18.18 19.94
C VAL A 91 -22.88 -17.42 21.26
N ASP A 92 -21.68 -17.28 21.84
CA ASP A 92 -21.44 -16.42 23.02
C ASP A 92 -19.95 -16.04 23.13
N PHE A 93 -19.68 -14.92 23.77
CA PHE A 93 -18.35 -14.38 24.01
C PHE A 93 -18.19 -14.08 25.51
N VAL A 94 -17.30 -14.82 26.18
CA VAL A 94 -17.06 -14.68 27.63
C VAL A 94 -15.68 -14.05 27.83
N PRO A 95 -15.57 -12.74 28.06
CA PRO A 95 -14.28 -12.07 28.29
C PRO A 95 -13.73 -12.43 29.67
N HIS A 96 -12.41 -12.53 29.75
CA HIS A 96 -11.65 -12.75 30.98
C HIS A 96 -10.49 -11.77 31.01
N ALA A 97 -10.67 -10.66 31.71
CA ALA A 97 -9.62 -9.72 32.06
C ALA A 97 -9.95 -9.13 33.43
N THR A 98 -8.94 -8.76 34.20
CA THR A 98 -9.13 -7.88 35.35
C THR A 98 -9.17 -6.43 34.89
N MET A 99 -9.69 -5.55 35.74
CA MET A 99 -9.79 -4.13 35.41
C MET A 99 -8.42 -3.44 35.37
N ASP A 100 -7.38 -4.09 35.87
CA ASP A 100 -6.08 -3.49 36.18
C ASP A 100 -4.99 -3.87 35.17
N THR A 101 -5.21 -4.87 34.31
CA THR A 101 -4.26 -5.28 33.26
C THR A 101 -4.69 -4.81 31.87
N ALA A 102 -5.78 -5.35 31.32
CA ALA A 102 -6.22 -5.06 29.95
C ALA A 102 -7.12 -3.80 29.88
N HIS A 103 -6.76 -2.87 29.01
CA HIS A 103 -7.54 -1.66 28.74
C HIS A 103 -8.70 -1.93 27.76
N HIS A 104 -8.42 -2.65 26.68
CA HIS A 104 -9.43 -3.21 25.77
C HIS A 104 -8.93 -4.50 25.09
N MET A 105 -9.85 -5.29 24.55
CA MET A 105 -9.57 -6.53 23.81
C MET A 105 -10.42 -6.59 22.54
N ILE A 106 -9.84 -7.03 21.43
CA ILE A 106 -10.54 -7.18 20.14
C ILE A 106 -10.28 -8.59 19.58
N LEU A 107 -11.35 -9.24 19.10
CA LEU A 107 -11.26 -10.51 18.38
C LEU A 107 -11.49 -10.30 16.89
N TYR A 108 -10.55 -10.77 16.08
CA TYR A 108 -10.63 -10.82 14.62
C TYR A 108 -10.71 -12.27 14.13
N GLY A 109 -11.33 -12.48 12.98
CA GLY A 109 -11.32 -13.74 12.23
C GLY A 109 -10.77 -13.54 10.82
N CYS A 110 -9.82 -14.38 10.41
CA CYS A 110 -9.15 -14.28 9.11
C CYS A 110 -8.65 -15.63 8.59
N GLN A 111 -8.05 -15.67 7.41
CA GLN A 111 -7.52 -16.90 6.79
C GLN A 111 -6.04 -17.14 7.12
N THR A 112 -5.26 -16.07 7.28
CA THR A 112 -3.80 -16.08 7.43
C THR A 112 -3.40 -15.03 8.49
N PRO A 113 -3.25 -15.41 9.78
CA PRO A 113 -2.78 -14.48 10.81
C PRO A 113 -1.33 -14.05 10.53
N TYR A 114 -0.87 -12.95 11.15
CA TYR A 114 0.52 -12.52 10.98
C TYR A 114 1.51 -13.61 11.41
N ALA A 115 1.35 -14.17 12.62
CA ALA A 115 2.07 -15.33 13.11
C ALA A 115 1.11 -16.42 13.64
N THR A 116 1.58 -17.66 13.71
CA THR A 116 0.77 -18.84 14.07
C THR A 116 1.22 -19.55 15.36
N GLN A 117 2.24 -19.03 16.05
CA GLN A 117 2.77 -19.56 17.30
C GLN A 117 3.13 -18.42 18.26
N GLY A 118 2.95 -18.66 19.57
CA GLY A 118 3.26 -17.67 20.60
C GLY A 118 2.32 -16.44 20.57
N TYR A 119 2.90 -15.28 20.81
CA TYR A 119 2.28 -13.96 20.73
C TYR A 119 3.28 -12.97 20.11
N TRP A 120 2.81 -11.83 19.65
CA TRP A 120 3.61 -10.76 19.05
C TRP A 120 3.03 -9.38 19.41
N ASP A 121 3.85 -8.32 19.36
CA ASP A 121 3.37 -6.95 19.59
C ASP A 121 2.76 -6.39 18.30
N CYS A 122 1.46 -6.54 18.07
CA CYS A 122 0.78 -6.02 16.87
C CYS A 122 0.58 -4.49 16.87
N GLY A 123 1.17 -3.75 17.81
CA GLY A 123 1.44 -2.31 17.68
C GLY A 123 2.82 -2.01 17.09
N LYS A 124 3.72 -3.01 17.01
CA LYS A 124 5.11 -2.90 16.53
C LYS A 124 5.54 -4.00 15.53
N GLU A 125 4.69 -4.99 15.25
CA GLU A 125 4.80 -6.09 14.27
C GLU A 125 3.64 -6.06 13.25
N LEU A 126 3.81 -6.67 12.06
CA LEU A 126 2.98 -6.62 10.82
C LEU A 126 1.50 -7.10 10.95
N GLY A 127 1.00 -7.19 12.17
CA GLY A 127 -0.39 -6.89 12.46
C GLY A 127 -1.23 -8.03 12.96
N THR A 128 -2.54 -7.85 12.87
CA THR A 128 -3.50 -8.89 13.22
C THR A 128 -3.47 -10.03 12.19
N CYS A 129 -3.69 -9.72 10.91
CA CYS A 129 -3.76 -10.71 9.83
C CYS A 129 -3.08 -10.20 8.55
N ARG A 130 -2.56 -11.13 7.73
CA ARG A 130 -2.00 -10.86 6.39
C ARG A 130 -3.08 -10.77 5.31
N ASP A 131 -4.26 -11.32 5.60
CA ASP A 131 -5.50 -11.11 4.84
C ASP A 131 -6.49 -10.28 5.67
N GLN A 132 -7.76 -10.22 5.25
CA GLN A 132 -8.75 -9.38 5.91
C GLN A 132 -9.00 -9.76 7.37
N ALA A 133 -8.55 -8.90 8.28
CA ALA A 133 -8.94 -8.90 9.68
C ALA A 133 -10.43 -8.53 9.82
N LYS A 134 -11.31 -9.51 9.97
CA LYS A 134 -12.75 -9.28 10.19
C LYS A 134 -13.01 -9.20 11.69
N ILE A 135 -13.29 -8.02 12.22
CA ILE A 135 -13.68 -7.87 13.63
C ILE A 135 -14.93 -8.71 13.92
N MET A 136 -14.94 -9.40 15.06
CA MET A 136 -16.03 -10.28 15.50
C MET A 136 -16.57 -9.89 16.88
N TYR A 137 -15.70 -9.40 17.76
CA TYR A 137 -16.02 -9.01 19.13
C TYR A 137 -15.06 -7.91 19.60
N ALA A 138 -15.53 -7.04 20.49
CA ALA A 138 -14.70 -6.04 21.17
C ALA A 138 -15.20 -5.86 22.62
N TRP A 139 -14.26 -5.87 23.56
CA TRP A 139 -14.45 -5.58 24.97
C TRP A 139 -13.59 -4.39 25.37
N ALA A 140 -14.07 -3.56 26.30
CA ALA A 140 -13.31 -2.45 26.88
C ALA A 140 -13.64 -2.31 28.37
N ARG A 141 -12.69 -1.80 29.16
CA ARG A 141 -12.90 -1.49 30.59
C ARG A 141 -14.18 -0.64 30.78
N ASN A 142 -14.99 -0.98 31.77
CA ASN A 142 -16.28 -0.33 32.10
C ASN A 142 -17.40 -0.42 31.03
N ALA A 143 -17.21 -1.11 29.89
CA ALA A 143 -18.26 -1.27 28.89
C ALA A 143 -19.31 -2.33 29.26
N PRO A 144 -20.59 -2.19 28.85
CA PRO A 144 -21.59 -3.24 29.01
C PRO A 144 -21.22 -4.47 28.13
N PRO A 145 -21.37 -5.71 28.64
CA PRO A 145 -20.98 -6.90 27.90
C PRO A 145 -21.91 -7.16 26.71
N THR A 146 -21.36 -7.12 25.50
CA THR A 146 -22.06 -7.44 24.25
C THR A 146 -22.50 -8.91 24.24
N LYS A 147 -23.80 -9.16 24.21
CA LYS A 147 -24.38 -10.50 24.10
C LYS A 147 -25.02 -10.69 22.72
N LEU A 148 -24.83 -11.87 22.13
CA LEU A 148 -25.54 -12.23 20.90
C LEU A 148 -27.03 -12.51 21.22
N PRO A 149 -27.97 -12.16 20.33
CA PRO A 149 -29.36 -12.57 20.47
C PRO A 149 -29.52 -14.10 20.41
N LYS A 150 -30.63 -14.61 20.93
CA LYS A 150 -30.92 -16.04 20.92
C LYS A 150 -30.98 -16.57 19.47
N ASP A 151 -30.38 -17.73 19.23
CA ASP A 151 -30.32 -18.43 17.94
C ASP A 151 -29.60 -17.64 16.80
N VAL A 152 -28.77 -16.66 17.18
CA VAL A 152 -27.82 -15.94 16.31
C VAL A 152 -26.40 -16.48 16.56
N GLY A 153 -25.58 -16.61 15.50
CA GLY A 153 -24.14 -16.85 15.68
C GLY A 153 -23.25 -16.46 14.51
N PHE A 154 -21.99 -16.13 14.79
CA PHE A 154 -20.97 -15.87 13.76
C PHE A 154 -20.50 -17.17 13.13
N LYS A 155 -20.58 -17.27 11.79
CA LYS A 155 -20.21 -18.48 11.04
C LYS A 155 -18.71 -18.52 10.72
N VAL A 156 -18.04 -19.60 11.09
CA VAL A 156 -16.58 -19.81 10.96
C VAL A 156 -16.24 -21.22 10.46
N GLY A 157 -15.00 -21.44 10.04
CA GLY A 157 -14.54 -22.73 9.49
C GLY A 157 -15.15 -23.08 8.13
N GLY A 158 -14.81 -24.27 7.62
CA GLY A 158 -15.24 -24.71 6.30
C GLY A 158 -14.90 -23.70 5.20
N ASN A 159 -15.92 -23.21 4.50
CA ASN A 159 -15.77 -22.33 3.32
C ASN A 159 -15.80 -20.83 3.63
N THR A 160 -15.80 -20.39 4.90
CA THR A 160 -16.05 -18.97 5.27
C THR A 160 -14.84 -18.03 5.13
N ARG A 161 -13.65 -18.55 4.82
CA ARG A 161 -12.37 -17.81 4.92
C ARG A 161 -12.13 -17.19 6.31
N VAL A 162 -12.60 -17.86 7.36
CA VAL A 162 -12.25 -17.59 8.77
C VAL A 162 -11.77 -18.90 9.35
N ASN A 163 -10.46 -19.09 9.27
CA ASN A 163 -9.75 -20.33 9.64
C ASN A 163 -8.90 -20.14 10.89
N TYR A 164 -8.58 -18.89 11.25
CA TYR A 164 -7.91 -18.49 12.48
C TYR A 164 -8.70 -17.40 13.18
N PHE A 165 -8.65 -17.43 14.51
CA PHE A 165 -8.96 -16.32 15.38
C PHE A 165 -7.67 -15.59 15.74
N VAL A 166 -7.70 -14.27 15.74
CA VAL A 166 -6.64 -13.42 16.28
C VAL A 166 -7.22 -12.58 17.41
N LEU A 167 -6.66 -12.74 18.60
CA LEU A 167 -7.00 -11.94 19.78
C LEU A 167 -5.93 -10.86 19.94
N GLN A 168 -6.37 -9.60 19.97
CA GLN A 168 -5.57 -8.44 20.31
C GLN A 168 -5.94 -7.96 21.72
N ILE A 169 -4.95 -7.60 22.54
CA ILE A 169 -5.11 -7.00 23.87
C ILE A 169 -4.28 -5.72 23.93
N HIS A 170 -4.90 -4.61 24.35
CA HIS A 170 -4.23 -3.35 24.64
C HIS A 170 -3.95 -3.21 26.14
N TYR A 171 -2.70 -2.93 26.50
CA TYR A 171 -2.26 -2.68 27.87
C TYR A 171 -1.87 -1.20 28.02
N GLY A 172 -2.72 -0.43 28.70
CA GLY A 172 -2.55 1.02 28.84
C GLY A 172 -1.40 1.38 29.79
N ASP A 173 -1.60 1.26 31.11
CA ASP A 173 -0.59 1.66 32.09
C ASP A 173 0.27 0.49 32.60
N VAL A 174 1.56 0.47 32.22
CA VAL A 174 2.51 -0.56 32.66
C VAL A 174 2.82 -0.51 34.17
N LYS A 175 2.45 0.56 34.90
CA LYS A 175 2.67 0.67 36.36
C LYS A 175 2.06 -0.49 37.16
N ASN A 176 0.99 -1.11 36.66
CA ASN A 176 0.33 -2.22 37.33
C ASN A 176 1.13 -3.55 37.24
N PHE A 177 2.14 -3.63 36.38
CA PHE A 177 3.05 -4.78 36.22
C PHE A 177 4.38 -4.63 36.97
N ARG A 178 4.51 -3.64 37.87
CA ARG A 178 5.75 -3.39 38.64
C ARG A 178 6.18 -4.56 39.52
N ASP A 179 5.24 -5.39 39.97
CA ASP A 179 5.47 -6.64 40.69
C ASP A 179 5.95 -7.80 39.80
N HIS A 180 6.05 -7.58 38.48
CA HIS A 180 6.41 -8.56 37.46
C HIS A 180 5.42 -9.74 37.38
N HIS A 181 4.16 -9.55 37.76
CA HIS A 181 3.14 -10.57 37.53
C HIS A 181 2.87 -10.78 36.03
N ARG A 182 2.35 -11.96 35.69
CA ARG A 182 2.00 -12.33 34.31
C ARG A 182 0.50 -12.17 34.09
N ASP A 183 0.12 -11.53 32.99
CA ASP A 183 -1.26 -11.48 32.53
C ASP A 183 -1.59 -12.68 31.63
N CYS A 184 -2.79 -13.26 31.86
CA CYS A 184 -3.39 -14.31 31.04
C CYS A 184 -4.81 -13.91 30.61
N SER A 185 -5.01 -12.63 30.28
CA SER A 185 -6.28 -12.11 29.79
C SER A 185 -6.66 -12.73 28.44
N GLY A 186 -7.95 -12.66 28.11
CA GLY A 186 -8.48 -13.10 26.83
C GLY A 186 -9.96 -13.44 26.85
N LEU A 187 -10.34 -14.48 26.12
CA LEU A 187 -11.72 -14.68 25.69
C LEU A 187 -12.05 -16.18 25.53
N THR A 188 -13.10 -16.65 26.20
CA THR A 188 -13.70 -17.96 25.88
C THR A 188 -14.82 -17.77 24.86
N LEU A 189 -14.67 -18.40 23.69
CA LEU A 189 -15.73 -18.52 22.69
C LEU A 189 -16.62 -19.72 23.04
N ARG A 190 -17.94 -19.52 23.15
CA ARG A 190 -18.88 -20.66 23.15
C ARG A 190 -19.31 -20.93 21.72
N MET A 191 -19.10 -22.15 21.26
CA MET A 191 -19.26 -22.55 19.86
C MET A 191 -20.17 -23.77 19.72
N THR A 192 -20.81 -23.89 18.56
CA THR A 192 -21.62 -25.05 18.21
C THR A 192 -21.48 -25.43 16.74
N SER A 193 -21.56 -26.73 16.45
CA SER A 193 -21.71 -27.27 15.09
C SER A 193 -23.17 -27.27 14.62
N LYS A 194 -24.14 -26.89 15.48
CA LYS A 194 -25.54 -26.73 15.06
C LYS A 194 -25.70 -25.44 14.26
N ARG A 195 -26.13 -25.58 13.00
CA ARG A 195 -26.49 -24.48 12.11
C ARG A 195 -27.51 -23.56 12.78
N GLN A 196 -27.12 -22.31 13.04
CA GLN A 196 -28.01 -21.29 13.60
C GLN A 196 -28.99 -20.79 12.52
N PRO A 197 -30.26 -20.51 12.84
CA PRO A 197 -31.21 -19.92 11.89
C PRO A 197 -30.80 -18.51 11.47
N PHE A 198 -30.16 -17.75 12.35
CA PHE A 198 -29.65 -16.42 12.07
C PHE A 198 -28.12 -16.36 12.17
N ILE A 199 -27.51 -15.62 11.27
CA ILE A 199 -26.06 -15.45 11.19
C ILE A 199 -25.69 -14.01 11.53
N ALA A 200 -24.75 -13.84 12.46
CA ALA A 200 -24.20 -12.55 12.80
C ALA A 200 -23.20 -12.07 11.74
N GLY A 201 -23.18 -10.76 11.50
CA GLY A 201 -22.21 -10.09 10.64
C GLY A 201 -21.94 -8.66 11.07
N ILE A 202 -20.94 -8.04 10.43
CA ILE A 202 -20.54 -6.65 10.66
C ILE A 202 -20.71 -5.83 9.39
N TYR A 203 -21.30 -4.66 9.49
CA TYR A 203 -21.32 -3.61 8.47
C TYR A 203 -20.42 -2.48 8.97
N LEU A 204 -19.26 -2.25 8.35
CA LEU A 204 -18.43 -1.08 8.68
C LEU A 204 -18.79 0.10 7.77
N MET A 205 -19.18 1.22 8.37
CA MET A 205 -19.13 2.51 7.70
C MET A 205 -17.84 3.21 8.11
N MET A 206 -17.05 3.66 7.13
CA MET A 206 -15.81 4.40 7.35
C MET A 206 -15.72 5.62 6.42
N SER A 207 -15.09 6.71 6.87
CA SER A 207 -14.61 7.75 5.95
C SER A 207 -13.20 7.39 5.49
N VAL A 208 -12.82 7.90 4.32
CA VAL A 208 -11.51 7.69 3.69
C VAL A 208 -10.82 9.01 3.30
N ASP A 209 -11.56 10.11 3.26
CA ASP A 209 -11.18 11.39 2.63
C ASP A 209 -10.95 12.52 3.65
N THR A 210 -11.52 12.40 4.86
CA THR A 210 -11.88 13.60 5.63
C THR A 210 -10.65 14.31 6.20
N VAL A 211 -10.54 15.59 5.81
CA VAL A 211 -9.50 16.51 6.26
C VAL A 211 -10.02 17.37 7.41
N ILE A 212 -9.28 17.41 8.52
CA ILE A 212 -9.54 18.22 9.72
C ILE A 212 -8.47 19.33 9.83
N PRO A 213 -8.78 20.56 9.40
CA PRO A 213 -7.87 21.70 9.54
C PRO A 213 -7.55 22.06 11.00
N PRO A 214 -6.32 22.55 11.30
CA PRO A 214 -5.93 22.98 12.64
C PRO A 214 -6.79 24.13 13.14
N GLY A 215 -7.07 24.16 14.45
CA GLY A 215 -7.90 25.19 15.11
C GLY A 215 -9.39 25.19 14.75
N LYS A 216 -9.84 24.43 13.74
CA LYS A 216 -11.24 24.44 13.28
C LYS A 216 -12.15 23.69 14.25
N LYS A 217 -13.02 24.43 14.95
CA LYS A 217 -13.87 23.92 16.04
C LYS A 217 -14.75 22.71 15.70
N VAL A 218 -15.20 22.61 14.43
CA VAL A 218 -16.09 21.54 13.95
C VAL A 218 -15.68 21.13 12.53
N THR A 219 -15.39 19.85 12.35
CA THR A 219 -15.33 19.16 11.05
C THR A 219 -16.22 17.93 11.11
N ASN A 220 -17.03 17.71 10.08
CA ASN A 220 -17.85 16.52 9.95
C ASN A 220 -17.24 15.60 8.90
N ALA A 221 -17.10 14.31 9.21
CA ALA A 221 -17.00 13.26 8.20
C ALA A 221 -18.40 12.69 7.99
N ASP A 222 -18.91 12.74 6.76
CA ASP A 222 -20.24 12.24 6.39
C ASP A 222 -20.09 11.04 5.44
N ILE A 223 -20.69 9.89 5.78
CA ILE A 223 -20.56 8.62 5.05
C ILE A 223 -21.96 8.13 4.72
N ALA A 224 -22.29 7.83 3.45
CA ALA A 224 -23.57 7.20 3.13
C ALA A 224 -23.59 6.32 1.89
N CYS A 225 -24.05 5.07 2.06
CA CYS A 225 -24.21 4.11 0.97
C CYS A 225 -25.66 3.59 0.89
N THR A 226 -26.11 3.28 -0.33
CA THR A 226 -27.37 2.55 -0.54
C THR A 226 -27.17 1.07 -0.25
N TYR A 227 -28.00 0.50 0.61
CA TYR A 227 -27.93 -0.89 1.02
C TYR A 227 -28.54 -1.82 -0.06
N PRO A 228 -27.79 -2.77 -0.66
CA PRO A 228 -28.25 -3.55 -1.81
C PRO A 228 -28.74 -4.98 -1.50
N SER A 229 -28.73 -5.39 -0.22
CA SER A 229 -28.80 -6.80 0.19
C SER A 229 -30.18 -7.22 0.74
N SER A 230 -30.34 -8.52 1.04
CA SER A 230 -31.47 -9.05 1.81
C SER A 230 -31.55 -8.39 3.20
N PRO A 231 -32.71 -8.39 3.89
CA PRO A 231 -32.86 -7.64 5.14
C PRO A 231 -31.88 -8.06 6.25
N MET A 232 -31.31 -7.07 6.93
CA MET A 232 -30.50 -7.25 8.13
C MET A 232 -31.07 -6.48 9.33
N TYR A 233 -30.76 -6.97 10.53
CA TYR A 233 -31.27 -6.45 11.79
C TYR A 233 -30.11 -6.05 12.70
N PRO A 234 -29.74 -4.75 12.75
CA PRO A 234 -28.80 -4.21 13.73
C PRO A 234 -29.24 -4.51 15.16
N PHE A 235 -28.30 -5.00 15.99
CA PHE A 235 -28.55 -5.26 17.42
C PHE A 235 -27.45 -4.72 18.35
N ALA A 236 -26.25 -4.44 17.84
CA ALA A 236 -25.22 -3.69 18.55
C ALA A 236 -24.42 -2.79 17.59
N PHE A 237 -23.75 -1.77 18.11
CA PHE A 237 -22.89 -0.86 17.33
C PHE A 237 -21.63 -0.46 18.12
N ARG A 238 -20.53 -0.20 17.43
CA ARG A 238 -19.28 0.34 18.00
C ARG A 238 -18.85 1.59 17.24
N THR A 239 -18.52 2.64 17.97
CA THR A 239 -17.91 3.87 17.46
C THR A 239 -16.40 3.84 17.70
N HIS A 240 -15.60 4.30 16.75
CA HIS A 240 -14.16 4.44 16.92
C HIS A 240 -13.62 5.65 16.15
N THR A 241 -12.86 6.47 16.87
CA THR A 241 -12.01 7.57 16.41
C THR A 241 -10.76 7.59 17.29
N HIS A 242 -9.84 8.51 17.00
CA HIS A 242 -8.76 8.92 17.90
C HIS A 242 -9.20 10.15 18.72
N SER A 243 -8.23 10.97 19.17
CA SER A 243 -8.38 12.02 20.19
C SER A 243 -9.31 13.21 19.86
N LEU A 244 -9.58 13.49 18.59
CA LEU A 244 -10.31 14.67 18.12
C LEU A 244 -11.82 14.45 18.06
N GLY A 245 -12.26 13.20 17.89
CA GLY A 245 -13.67 12.82 17.78
C GLY A 245 -14.47 13.18 19.03
N LYS A 246 -15.63 13.82 18.83
CA LYS A 246 -16.54 14.27 19.91
C LYS A 246 -17.80 13.43 20.01
N VAL A 247 -18.39 13.10 18.87
CA VAL A 247 -19.53 12.20 18.74
C VAL A 247 -19.51 11.51 17.38
N VAL A 248 -19.93 10.25 17.35
CA VAL A 248 -20.19 9.49 16.13
C VAL A 248 -21.63 8.97 16.18
N SER A 249 -22.38 9.19 15.11
CA SER A 249 -23.80 8.86 15.01
C SER A 249 -24.09 8.15 13.69
N GLY A 250 -24.86 7.06 13.72
CA GLY A 250 -25.23 6.28 12.55
C GLY A 250 -26.72 6.00 12.48
N TYR A 251 -27.26 6.05 11.26
CA TYR A 251 -28.68 6.09 10.94
C TYR A 251 -29.01 5.20 9.74
N ARG A 252 -30.27 4.74 9.68
CA ARG A 252 -30.94 4.28 8.46
C ARG A 252 -31.86 5.38 7.96
N VAL A 253 -31.76 5.76 6.69
CA VAL A 253 -32.69 6.68 6.02
C VAL A 253 -33.56 5.88 5.04
N ARG A 254 -34.88 5.97 5.21
CA ARG A 254 -35.89 5.34 4.35
C ARG A 254 -36.95 6.37 4.01
N ASN A 255 -37.21 6.62 2.72
CA ASN A 255 -38.16 7.64 2.24
C ASN A 255 -37.91 9.04 2.86
N GLY A 256 -36.64 9.41 3.06
CA GLY A 256 -36.24 10.66 3.74
C GLY A 256 -36.37 10.65 5.28
N GLN A 257 -37.00 9.63 5.88
CA GLN A 257 -37.09 9.49 7.33
C GLN A 257 -35.81 8.86 7.90
N TRP A 258 -35.13 9.61 8.77
CA TRP A 258 -33.95 9.15 9.51
C TRP A 258 -34.36 8.30 10.72
N THR A 259 -33.63 7.23 11.00
CA THR A 259 -33.83 6.32 12.14
C THR A 259 -32.48 6.01 12.76
N GLN A 260 -32.21 6.49 13.98
CA GLN A 260 -30.91 6.32 14.65
C GLN A 260 -30.66 4.85 14.99
N ILE A 261 -29.57 4.29 14.48
CA ILE A 261 -29.06 2.95 14.83
C ILE A 261 -28.23 3.05 16.12
N GLY A 262 -27.37 4.06 16.22
CA GLY A 262 -26.55 4.30 17.40
C GLY A 262 -25.90 5.68 17.36
N ARG A 263 -25.59 6.21 18.54
CA ARG A 263 -24.90 7.49 18.74
C ARG A 263 -24.10 7.41 20.03
N GLN A 264 -22.81 7.69 19.98
CA GLN A 264 -21.91 7.56 21.13
C GLN A 264 -20.72 8.55 21.03
N SER A 265 -20.14 8.95 22.17
CA SER A 265 -18.83 9.62 22.13
C SER A 265 -17.72 8.58 21.95
N PRO A 266 -16.83 8.72 20.96
CA PRO A 266 -15.76 7.75 20.74
C PRO A 266 -14.65 7.79 21.81
N LEU A 267 -14.69 8.78 22.71
CA LEU A 267 -13.81 8.89 23.88
C LEU A 267 -14.27 8.05 25.09
N LEU A 268 -15.48 7.46 25.02
CA LEU A 268 -15.97 6.46 25.97
C LEU A 268 -15.48 5.05 25.57
N PRO A 269 -15.55 4.04 26.47
CA PRO A 269 -15.13 2.66 26.21
C PRO A 269 -15.64 2.08 24.87
N GLN A 270 -14.74 1.95 23.89
CA GLN A 270 -15.07 1.61 22.49
C GLN A 270 -15.41 0.12 22.27
N ALA A 271 -16.43 -0.39 22.97
CA ALA A 271 -17.00 -1.72 22.78
C ALA A 271 -18.26 -1.68 21.89
N PHE A 272 -18.91 -2.83 21.69
CA PHE A 272 -20.21 -2.92 21.02
C PHE A 272 -21.37 -2.67 22.01
N TYR A 273 -21.93 -1.47 21.95
CA TYR A 273 -23.13 -1.05 22.69
C TYR A 273 -24.41 -1.62 22.04
N PRO A 274 -25.44 -2.00 22.81
CA PRO A 274 -26.70 -2.50 22.25
C PRO A 274 -27.46 -1.39 21.50
N VAL A 275 -28.08 -1.75 20.37
CA VAL A 275 -29.04 -0.88 19.67
C VAL A 275 -30.34 -0.84 20.49
N THR A 276 -30.88 0.35 20.76
CA THR A 276 -32.00 0.54 21.69
C THR A 276 -33.37 0.17 21.11
N ASN A 277 -33.53 0.23 19.79
CA ASN A 277 -34.78 -0.03 19.09
C ASN A 277 -34.59 -1.16 18.07
N THR A 278 -35.60 -2.02 17.88
CA THR A 278 -35.55 -3.04 16.81
C THR A 278 -35.64 -2.37 15.44
N ILE A 279 -34.52 -2.31 14.72
CA ILE A 279 -34.40 -1.66 13.41
C ILE A 279 -34.19 -2.73 12.32
N ASP A 280 -34.81 -2.51 11.16
CA ASP A 280 -34.67 -3.32 9.96
C ASP A 280 -34.04 -2.51 8.83
N VAL A 281 -32.95 -3.00 8.22
CA VAL A 281 -32.36 -2.41 7.02
C VAL A 281 -32.69 -3.31 5.83
N ARG A 282 -33.18 -2.73 4.73
CA ARG A 282 -33.68 -3.42 3.53
C ARG A 282 -33.01 -2.88 2.27
N ASN A 283 -33.05 -3.66 1.19
CA ASN A 283 -32.64 -3.22 -0.13
C ASN A 283 -33.29 -1.88 -0.52
N GLY A 284 -32.48 -0.87 -0.85
CA GLY A 284 -32.91 0.49 -1.18
C GLY A 284 -32.98 1.48 -0.02
N ASP A 285 -32.74 1.06 1.23
CA ASP A 285 -32.45 1.99 2.33
C ASP A 285 -31.06 2.63 2.14
N ILE A 286 -30.87 3.85 2.62
CA ILE A 286 -29.53 4.45 2.76
C ILE A 286 -29.07 4.23 4.20
N LEU A 287 -27.86 3.72 4.39
CA LEU A 287 -27.15 3.79 5.67
C LEU A 287 -26.31 5.06 5.67
N ALA A 288 -26.45 5.91 6.69
CA ALA A 288 -25.79 7.21 6.79
C ALA A 288 -25.14 7.38 8.17
N ALA A 289 -23.89 7.81 8.23
CA ALA A 289 -23.16 8.08 9.47
C ALA A 289 -22.45 9.44 9.42
N ARG A 290 -22.32 10.08 10.59
CA ARG A 290 -21.54 11.32 10.81
C ARG A 290 -20.58 11.11 11.98
N CYS A 291 -19.30 11.44 11.78
CA CYS A 291 -18.37 11.73 12.87
C CYS A 291 -18.15 13.23 12.98
N VAL A 292 -18.10 13.75 14.22
CA VAL A 292 -17.84 15.16 14.50
C VAL A 292 -16.50 15.29 15.21
N PHE A 293 -15.58 16.08 14.64
CA PHE A 293 -14.22 16.32 15.12
C PHE A 293 -13.99 17.79 15.46
N THR A 294 -12.98 18.09 16.28
CA THR A 294 -12.37 19.43 16.39
C THR A 294 -10.90 19.39 15.96
N GLY A 295 -10.43 20.44 15.30
CA GLY A 295 -9.00 20.70 15.09
C GLY A 295 -8.37 21.55 16.22
N GLU A 296 -9.14 21.97 17.22
CA GLU A 296 -8.61 22.73 18.37
C GLU A 296 -7.56 21.90 19.13
N GLY A 297 -6.37 22.48 19.32
CA GLY A 297 -5.22 21.80 19.92
C GLY A 297 -4.31 21.06 18.92
N ARG A 298 -4.64 21.02 17.63
CA ARG A 298 -3.72 20.62 16.55
C ARG A 298 -3.13 21.85 15.87
N THR A 299 -1.83 21.82 15.58
CA THR A 299 -1.08 22.84 14.83
C THR A 299 -1.06 22.56 13.32
N THR A 300 -1.12 21.28 12.95
CA THR A 300 -1.15 20.79 11.56
C THR A 300 -2.53 20.25 11.17
N ILE A 301 -2.73 20.06 9.87
CA ILE A 301 -3.89 19.33 9.33
C ILE A 301 -3.84 17.88 9.82
N THR A 302 -4.99 17.34 10.22
CA THR A 302 -5.18 15.92 10.56
C THR A 302 -6.03 15.25 9.50
N GLN A 303 -5.62 14.09 9.00
CA GLN A 303 -6.33 13.31 7.97
C GLN A 303 -6.84 11.99 8.55
N ILE A 304 -7.58 11.19 7.77
CA ILE A 304 -7.93 9.82 8.15
C ILE A 304 -6.72 8.90 7.96
N GLY A 305 -6.34 8.13 8.98
CA GLY A 305 -5.13 7.31 8.98
C GLY A 305 -5.02 6.34 10.17
N GLY A 306 -3.90 5.64 10.26
CA GLY A 306 -3.69 4.53 11.20
C GLY A 306 -3.12 4.92 12.57
N THR A 307 -2.51 6.09 12.71
CA THR A 307 -1.72 6.50 13.88
C THR A 307 -2.51 7.40 14.84
N SER A 308 -2.04 7.55 16.07
CA SER A 308 -2.61 8.49 17.06
C SER A 308 -2.51 9.97 16.64
N ASN A 309 -1.64 10.30 15.68
CA ASN A 309 -1.57 11.61 15.05
C ASN A 309 -2.64 11.79 13.96
N ASP A 310 -3.10 10.72 13.34
CA ASP A 310 -4.22 10.73 12.40
C ASP A 310 -5.56 10.72 13.14
N GLU A 311 -6.66 10.64 12.38
CA GLU A 311 -7.98 10.31 12.88
C GLU A 311 -8.59 9.07 12.21
N MET A 312 -9.67 8.55 12.80
CA MET A 312 -10.55 7.59 12.12
C MET A 312 -11.99 8.01 12.31
N CYS A 313 -12.84 7.74 11.31
CA CYS A 313 -14.29 7.83 11.45
C CYS A 313 -14.91 6.46 11.18
N ASN A 314 -14.97 5.59 12.19
CA ASN A 314 -15.45 4.22 12.04
C ASN A 314 -16.74 3.97 12.85
N PHE A 315 -17.82 3.58 12.15
CA PHE A 315 -19.09 3.15 12.73
C PHE A 315 -19.37 1.70 12.33
N TYR A 316 -19.14 0.78 13.27
CA TYR A 316 -19.38 -0.65 13.08
C TYR A 316 -20.81 -1.00 13.52
N ILE A 317 -21.60 -1.60 12.65
CA ILE A 317 -22.94 -2.11 12.96
C ILE A 317 -22.86 -3.63 13.02
N MET A 318 -23.16 -4.21 14.19
CA MET A 318 -23.32 -5.65 14.36
C MET A 318 -24.79 -6.01 14.14
N TYR A 319 -25.03 -6.85 13.14
CA TYR A 319 -26.37 -7.24 12.67
C TYR A 319 -26.53 -8.76 12.62
N TYR A 320 -27.77 -9.24 12.51
CA TYR A 320 -28.05 -10.59 12.06
C TYR A 320 -28.89 -10.63 10.77
N MET A 321 -28.75 -11.71 10.01
CA MET A 321 -29.50 -12.03 8.79
C MET A 321 -29.99 -13.48 8.84
N ASP A 322 -31.02 -13.82 8.05
CA ASP A 322 -31.42 -15.22 7.83
C ASP A 322 -30.28 -16.00 7.16
N ASN A 323 -29.99 -17.22 7.66
CA ASN A 323 -28.87 -18.05 7.20
C ASN A 323 -28.87 -18.33 5.69
N THR A 324 -30.03 -18.38 5.03
CA THR A 324 -30.13 -18.63 3.59
C THR A 324 -29.65 -17.47 2.72
N HIS A 325 -29.60 -16.25 3.26
CA HIS A 325 -29.20 -15.03 2.55
C HIS A 325 -28.07 -14.25 3.26
N ALA A 326 -27.48 -14.83 4.31
CA ALA A 326 -26.56 -14.11 5.19
C ALA A 326 -25.22 -13.78 4.52
N VAL A 327 -24.93 -12.49 4.42
CA VAL A 327 -23.59 -11.97 4.17
C VAL A 327 -22.94 -11.67 5.53
N PRO A 328 -21.80 -12.28 5.90
CA PRO A 328 -21.21 -12.11 7.24
C PRO A 328 -20.39 -10.81 7.40
N TYR A 329 -20.04 -10.15 6.29
CA TYR A 329 -19.27 -8.91 6.32
C TYR A 329 -19.63 -8.00 5.15
N MET A 330 -19.88 -6.72 5.42
CA MET A 330 -20.20 -5.67 4.46
C MET A 330 -19.53 -4.37 4.88
N ASN A 331 -19.39 -3.43 3.96
CA ASN A 331 -18.86 -2.10 4.26
C ASN A 331 -19.40 -1.00 3.34
N CYS A 332 -19.13 0.23 3.76
CA CYS A 332 -19.45 1.49 3.10
C CYS A 332 -18.29 2.46 3.31
N GLY A 333 -17.82 3.08 2.22
CA GLY A 333 -16.81 4.13 2.23
C GLY A 333 -17.17 5.29 1.30
N ASP A 334 -18.44 5.38 0.88
CA ASP A 334 -18.93 6.38 -0.07
C ASP A 334 -19.33 7.66 0.68
N ASP A 335 -18.95 8.83 0.14
CA ASP A 335 -19.12 10.12 0.81
C ASP A 335 -20.58 10.57 0.88
N GLY A 336 -20.95 11.15 2.02
CA GLY A 336 -22.29 11.64 2.29
C GLY A 336 -22.63 12.92 1.52
N SER A 337 -23.54 12.84 0.56
CA SER A 337 -23.94 14.02 -0.22
C SER A 337 -24.51 15.14 0.67
N SER A 338 -24.06 16.38 0.44
CA SER A 338 -24.45 17.52 1.30
C SER A 338 -25.96 17.78 1.33
N GLU A 339 -26.69 17.34 0.30
CA GLU A 339 -28.15 17.49 0.21
C GLU A 339 -28.88 16.52 1.14
N LEU A 340 -28.40 15.28 1.25
CA LEU A 340 -28.89 14.31 2.22
C LEU A 340 -28.63 14.82 3.65
N PHE A 341 -27.37 15.16 3.94
CA PHE A 341 -26.90 15.52 5.28
C PHE A 341 -27.35 16.90 5.79
N ARG A 342 -27.97 17.75 4.95
CA ARG A 342 -28.73 18.92 5.42
C ARG A 342 -29.92 18.55 6.31
N ASN A 343 -30.47 17.35 6.13
CA ASN A 343 -31.67 16.88 6.83
C ASN A 343 -31.34 15.89 7.96
N ILE A 344 -30.06 15.75 8.35
CA ILE A 344 -29.67 14.89 9.47
C ILE A 344 -30.27 15.40 10.79
N PRO A 345 -30.79 14.52 11.67
CA PRO A 345 -31.27 14.91 12.99
C PRO A 345 -30.22 15.69 13.80
N SER A 346 -30.66 16.75 14.50
CA SER A 346 -29.74 17.73 15.07
C SER A 346 -28.84 17.16 16.17
N GLU A 347 -29.29 16.11 16.87
CA GLU A 347 -28.50 15.42 17.90
C GLU A 347 -27.22 14.78 17.37
N ALA A 348 -27.14 14.46 16.07
CA ALA A 348 -25.91 13.97 15.42
C ALA A 348 -24.72 14.93 15.57
N ASN A 349 -25.00 16.23 15.75
CA ASN A 349 -24.01 17.30 15.87
C ASN A 349 -23.69 17.69 17.31
N ILE A 350 -24.48 17.21 18.28
CA ILE A 350 -24.35 17.57 19.69
C ILE A 350 -23.37 16.57 20.34
N PRO A 351 -22.23 17.00 20.91
CA PRO A 351 -21.36 16.12 21.68
C PRO A 351 -22.09 15.48 22.86
N ILE A 352 -21.74 14.24 23.20
CA ILE A 352 -22.17 13.64 24.48
C ILE A 352 -21.17 14.09 25.55
N PRO A 353 -21.60 14.65 26.70
CA PRO A 353 -20.68 15.02 27.77
C PRO A 353 -20.04 13.77 28.38
N VAL A 354 -18.73 13.82 28.61
CA VAL A 354 -17.93 12.73 29.21
C VAL A 354 -17.28 13.26 30.49
N SER A 355 -17.40 12.54 31.61
CA SER A 355 -16.64 12.84 32.84
C SER A 355 -15.18 12.43 32.63
N PRO A 356 -14.18 13.17 33.16
CA PRO A 356 -12.77 12.75 33.10
C PRO A 356 -12.54 11.30 33.51
N ASP A 357 -13.23 10.82 34.57
CA ASP A 357 -13.14 9.45 35.11
C ASP A 357 -13.65 8.36 34.14
N HIS A 358 -14.35 8.75 33.08
CA HIS A 358 -14.90 7.88 32.05
C HIS A 358 -14.22 8.08 30.67
N MET A 359 -13.24 8.98 30.56
CA MET A 359 -12.48 9.16 29.33
C MET A 359 -11.46 8.02 29.15
N MET A 360 -11.52 7.33 28.01
CA MET A 360 -10.43 6.47 27.57
C MET A 360 -9.32 7.36 27.01
N SER A 361 -8.35 7.72 27.85
CA SER A 361 -7.28 8.64 27.47
C SER A 361 -6.25 7.95 26.58
N MET A 362 -6.37 8.13 25.26
CA MET A 362 -5.29 7.88 24.28
C MET A 362 -4.21 8.99 24.37
N LYS A 363 -3.81 9.36 25.59
CA LYS A 363 -2.90 10.47 25.89
C LYS A 363 -2.34 10.33 27.31
N HIS A 364 -1.01 10.33 27.42
CA HIS A 364 -0.31 10.76 28.62
C HIS A 364 0.67 11.89 28.26
N GLU A 365 0.98 12.71 29.26
CA GLU A 365 1.70 13.97 29.08
C GLU A 365 3.21 13.75 29.18
N SER A 366 3.98 14.36 28.26
CA SER A 366 5.35 14.77 28.58
C SER A 366 5.29 15.84 29.67
N ALA A 367 6.09 15.69 30.72
CA ALA A 367 6.03 16.58 31.89
C ALA A 367 6.34 18.04 31.50
N PRO A 368 5.72 19.04 32.17
CA PRO A 368 5.89 20.45 31.83
C PRO A 368 7.31 20.92 32.15
N GLN A 369 8.02 21.38 31.12
CA GLN A 369 9.26 22.13 31.28
C GLN A 369 8.90 23.51 31.85
N LYS A 370 9.34 23.79 33.09
CA LYS A 370 9.02 25.06 33.76
C LYS A 370 9.65 26.25 33.04
N ASP A 371 8.96 27.39 33.09
CA ASP A 371 9.50 28.68 32.64
C ASP A 371 10.82 29.00 33.36
N VAL A 372 11.87 29.26 32.57
CA VAL A 372 13.07 29.95 33.02
C VAL A 372 13.17 31.23 32.22
N VAL A 373 13.16 32.37 32.93
CA VAL A 373 13.32 33.68 32.32
C VAL A 373 14.80 33.87 31.98
N GLU A 374 15.14 33.74 30.70
CA GLU A 374 16.49 34.02 30.22
C GLU A 374 16.66 35.52 29.93
N LEU A 375 17.75 36.12 30.44
CA LEU A 375 18.05 37.53 30.26
C LEU A 375 18.69 37.79 28.90
N GLN A 376 18.53 39.01 28.39
CA GLN A 376 19.26 39.48 27.21
C GLN A 376 20.74 39.72 27.56
N GLU A 377 21.65 39.14 26.77
CA GLU A 377 22.91 39.69 26.22
C GLU A 377 23.98 38.59 26.03
N PRO A 378 24.91 38.74 25.06
CA PRO A 378 24.72 39.27 23.70
C PRO A 378 25.28 38.31 22.63
N LYS A 379 25.24 38.71 21.35
CA LYS A 379 25.84 37.96 20.23
C LYS A 379 27.28 37.50 20.52
N ARG A 380 27.59 36.27 20.11
CA ARG A 380 28.93 35.89 19.65
C ARG A 380 28.80 35.19 18.29
N GLU A 381 29.47 35.73 17.29
CA GLU A 381 29.53 35.14 15.96
C GLU A 381 30.71 34.16 15.93
N GLU A 382 30.44 32.88 15.66
CA GLU A 382 31.46 31.93 15.21
C GLU A 382 31.11 31.53 13.77
N GLU A 383 31.85 32.12 12.83
CA GLU A 383 31.78 31.76 11.41
C GLU A 383 32.37 30.35 11.22
N VAL A 384 31.53 29.40 10.79
CA VAL A 384 32.00 28.14 10.21
C VAL A 384 31.66 28.17 8.73
N LEU A 385 32.66 28.49 7.90
CA LEU A 385 32.53 28.39 6.45
C LEU A 385 32.50 26.91 6.04
N ASP A 386 31.36 26.46 5.54
CA ASP A 386 31.32 25.58 4.37
C ASP A 386 30.10 25.95 3.51
N GLN A 387 30.34 26.69 2.41
CA GLN A 387 29.28 27.13 1.49
C GLN A 387 28.97 26.03 0.47
N GLY A 388 28.29 24.98 0.94
CA GLY A 388 27.61 24.03 0.06
C GLY A 388 26.60 24.76 -0.82
N ALA A 389 26.75 24.65 -2.15
CA ALA A 389 25.95 25.40 -3.11
C ALA A 389 24.54 24.78 -3.29
N HIS A 390 23.64 25.17 -2.39
CA HIS A 390 22.22 24.77 -2.36
C HIS A 390 21.51 24.90 -3.71
N LEU A 391 20.66 23.92 -4.03
CA LEU A 391 19.82 23.90 -5.23
C LEU A 391 18.55 24.74 -5.06
N VAL A 392 18.40 25.78 -5.89
CA VAL A 392 17.25 26.69 -5.91
C VAL A 392 16.42 26.52 -7.18
N GLU A 393 15.12 26.80 -7.10
CA GLU A 393 14.18 26.69 -8.22
C GLU A 393 14.45 27.74 -9.32
N VAL A 394 14.20 27.39 -10.58
CA VAL A 394 14.22 28.33 -11.72
C VAL A 394 12.79 28.68 -12.13
N SER A 395 12.14 29.55 -11.38
CA SER A 395 10.72 29.91 -11.55
C SER A 395 10.34 30.62 -12.85
N ASP A 396 11.31 30.93 -13.73
CA ASP A 396 11.08 31.40 -15.10
C ASP A 396 11.33 30.33 -16.18
N TRP A 397 11.39 29.06 -15.78
CA TRP A 397 11.46 27.89 -16.65
C TRP A 397 10.27 26.95 -16.40
N PRO A 398 9.58 26.45 -17.45
CA PRO A 398 9.81 26.72 -18.87
C PRO A 398 9.30 28.11 -19.31
N GLU A 399 9.98 28.75 -20.26
CA GLU A 399 9.54 30.01 -20.90
C GLU A 399 8.24 29.83 -21.74
N ALA A 400 7.84 28.57 -21.98
CA ALA A 400 6.66 28.19 -22.77
C ALA A 400 5.81 27.13 -22.05
N ASP A 401 4.50 27.28 -22.14
CA ASP A 401 3.48 26.39 -21.59
C ASP A 401 3.53 24.99 -22.24
N LEU A 402 4.15 24.03 -21.53
CA LEU A 402 4.29 22.64 -21.97
C LEU A 402 2.97 21.87 -21.74
N LYS A 403 2.34 21.40 -22.83
CA LYS A 403 1.12 20.57 -22.77
C LYS A 403 1.43 19.11 -22.47
N LEU A 404 1.79 18.88 -21.22
CA LEU A 404 2.02 17.58 -20.62
C LEU A 404 0.72 17.02 -20.02
N GLY A 405 0.81 15.77 -19.58
CA GLY A 405 -0.04 15.18 -18.54
C GLY A 405 0.91 14.64 -17.47
N GLN A 406 0.50 13.60 -16.72
CA GLN A 406 1.35 13.05 -15.67
C GLN A 406 2.74 12.67 -16.21
N VAL A 407 3.78 13.38 -15.75
CA VAL A 407 5.17 13.12 -16.15
C VAL A 407 5.63 11.85 -15.44
N SER A 408 5.92 10.80 -16.20
CA SER A 408 6.24 9.49 -15.64
C SER A 408 7.74 9.18 -15.67
N GLY A 409 8.48 9.81 -16.58
CA GLY A 409 9.93 9.64 -16.68
C GLY A 409 10.63 10.81 -17.38
N LEU A 410 11.92 10.98 -17.11
CA LEU A 410 12.82 11.98 -17.67
C LEU A 410 14.13 11.33 -18.15
N ALA A 411 14.70 11.83 -19.24
CA ALA A 411 16.02 11.43 -19.72
C ALA A 411 16.77 12.64 -20.33
N LEU A 412 18.04 12.44 -20.69
CA LEU A 412 18.86 13.43 -21.42
C LEU A 412 19.44 12.78 -22.67
N ASN A 413 19.49 13.51 -23.80
CA ASN A 413 20.26 13.08 -24.97
C ASN A 413 21.76 13.44 -24.84
N SER A 414 22.58 13.02 -25.81
CA SER A 414 24.01 13.33 -25.86
C SER A 414 24.34 14.83 -26.02
N ASP A 415 23.42 15.62 -26.58
CA ASP A 415 23.51 17.09 -26.66
C ASP A 415 23.15 17.79 -25.32
N GLY A 416 22.53 17.08 -24.38
CA GLY A 416 22.09 17.59 -23.07
C GLY A 416 20.66 18.13 -23.02
N ASP A 417 19.86 17.98 -24.08
CA ASP A 417 18.44 18.30 -24.11
C ASP A 417 17.64 17.42 -23.14
N LEU A 418 16.60 18.00 -22.54
CA LEU A 418 15.67 17.29 -21.68
C LEU A 418 14.67 16.48 -22.50
N ILE A 419 14.56 15.19 -22.23
CA ILE A 419 13.53 14.31 -22.78
C ILE A 419 12.49 14.07 -21.68
N ILE A 420 11.23 14.39 -21.95
CA ILE A 420 10.09 14.22 -21.05
C ILE A 420 9.20 13.09 -21.59
N PHE A 421 8.90 12.10 -20.76
CA PHE A 421 7.94 11.02 -21.05
C PHE A 421 6.71 11.20 -20.14
N HIS A 422 5.53 11.36 -20.75
CA HIS A 422 4.28 11.66 -20.04
C HIS A 422 3.09 10.87 -20.59
N ARG A 423 2.07 10.69 -19.74
CA ARG A 423 0.88 9.87 -20.03
C ARG A 423 -0.13 10.52 -20.99
N GLY A 424 0.14 11.73 -21.49
CA GLY A 424 -0.78 12.49 -22.34
C GLY A 424 -2.13 12.73 -21.66
N ASP A 425 -3.22 12.31 -22.30
CA ASP A 425 -4.59 12.34 -21.79
C ASP A 425 -4.99 11.12 -20.93
N HIS A 426 -4.09 10.15 -20.75
CA HIS A 426 -4.31 9.01 -19.84
C HIS A 426 -3.82 9.30 -18.42
N THR A 427 -4.48 8.71 -17.42
CA THR A 427 -4.06 8.80 -16.01
C THR A 427 -3.87 7.41 -15.39
N TRP A 428 -2.82 7.27 -14.57
CA TRP A 428 -2.73 6.13 -13.66
C TRP A 428 -3.56 6.46 -12.42
N GLY A 429 -4.69 5.79 -12.26
CA GLY A 429 -5.48 5.78 -11.03
C GLY A 429 -5.68 4.38 -10.48
N MET A 430 -6.33 4.29 -9.32
CA MET A 430 -6.63 3.01 -8.64
C MET A 430 -7.47 2.03 -9.48
N ASN A 431 -8.15 2.52 -10.53
CA ASN A 431 -8.95 1.73 -11.47
C ASN A 431 -8.24 1.43 -12.81
N SER A 432 -6.95 1.70 -12.96
CA SER A 432 -6.22 1.42 -14.20
C SER A 432 -5.88 -0.07 -14.37
N PHE A 433 -5.77 -0.82 -13.27
CA PHE A 433 -5.35 -2.23 -13.23
C PHE A 433 -6.23 -3.05 -12.27
N ASP A 434 -6.30 -4.37 -12.47
CA ASP A 434 -6.86 -5.30 -11.47
C ASP A 434 -5.78 -5.94 -10.57
N PHE A 435 -6.22 -6.80 -9.65
CA PHE A 435 -5.35 -7.52 -8.71
C PHE A 435 -4.41 -8.56 -9.35
N ASN A 436 -4.52 -8.80 -10.66
CA ASN A 436 -3.61 -9.65 -11.44
C ASN A 436 -2.62 -8.80 -12.28
N GLY A 437 -2.64 -7.47 -12.11
CA GLY A 437 -1.89 -6.53 -12.92
C GLY A 437 -2.49 -6.30 -14.31
N ILE A 438 -3.69 -6.80 -14.63
CA ILE A 438 -4.27 -6.66 -15.98
C ILE A 438 -4.82 -5.24 -16.15
N TYR A 439 -4.33 -4.53 -17.17
CA TYR A 439 -4.84 -3.19 -17.50
C TYR A 439 -6.31 -3.23 -17.94
N GLN A 440 -7.14 -2.40 -17.29
CA GLN A 440 -8.61 -2.44 -17.44
C GLN A 440 -9.14 -1.51 -18.54
N GLN A 441 -8.40 -0.46 -18.90
CA GLN A 441 -8.91 0.65 -19.73
C GLN A 441 -8.53 0.51 -21.22
N LYS A 442 -8.40 -0.75 -21.72
CA LYS A 442 -7.95 -1.06 -23.09
C LYS A 442 -8.80 -0.39 -24.18
N ASP A 443 -10.08 -0.17 -23.89
CA ASP A 443 -11.07 0.43 -24.80
C ASP A 443 -10.83 1.93 -25.11
N LEU A 444 -9.95 2.62 -24.37
CA LEU A 444 -9.54 4.00 -24.68
C LEU A 444 -8.71 4.10 -25.97
N GLY A 445 -8.09 3.00 -26.40
CA GLY A 445 -7.04 3.03 -27.42
C GLY A 445 -5.69 3.51 -26.86
N PRO A 446 -4.62 3.54 -27.68
CA PRO A 446 -3.34 4.11 -27.26
C PRO A 446 -3.42 5.65 -27.20
N ILE A 447 -2.56 6.26 -26.38
CA ILE A 447 -2.48 7.71 -26.18
C ILE A 447 -2.36 8.42 -27.53
N GLN A 448 -3.33 9.30 -27.82
CA GLN A 448 -3.43 9.97 -29.12
C GLN A 448 -2.50 11.17 -29.26
N GLN A 449 -1.83 11.57 -28.17
CA GLN A 449 -0.84 12.64 -28.13
C GLN A 449 0.57 12.10 -28.39
N SER A 450 1.52 12.98 -28.74
CA SER A 450 2.94 12.63 -28.61
C SER A 450 3.27 12.53 -27.13
N THR A 451 3.85 11.40 -26.70
CA THR A 451 4.16 11.09 -25.30
C THR A 451 5.60 11.40 -24.91
N ILE A 452 6.48 11.52 -25.91
CA ILE A 452 7.90 11.83 -25.76
C ILE A 452 8.13 13.23 -26.31
N MET A 453 8.57 14.17 -25.47
CA MET A 453 8.97 15.52 -25.88
C MET A 453 10.45 15.75 -25.62
N VAL A 454 11.20 16.25 -26.61
CA VAL A 454 12.57 16.75 -26.43
C VAL A 454 12.51 18.26 -26.29
N VAL A 455 13.17 18.82 -25.29
CA VAL A 455 12.97 20.17 -24.77
C VAL A 455 14.30 20.86 -24.46
N ASP A 456 14.45 22.10 -24.92
CA ASP A 456 15.57 23.00 -24.62
C ASP A 456 15.75 23.13 -23.08
N PRO A 457 16.89 22.73 -22.51
CA PRO A 457 17.07 22.69 -21.05
C PRO A 457 17.31 24.08 -20.46
N VAL A 458 17.56 25.11 -21.27
CA VAL A 458 17.78 26.50 -20.85
C VAL A 458 16.48 27.29 -20.85
N LYS A 459 15.58 27.02 -21.81
CA LYS A 459 14.35 27.79 -22.06
C LYS A 459 13.06 27.02 -21.90
N GLY A 460 13.08 25.69 -21.91
CA GLY A 460 11.86 24.88 -21.80
C GLY A 460 11.04 24.85 -23.10
N LYS A 461 11.67 25.13 -24.25
CA LYS A 461 11.02 25.10 -25.56
C LYS A 461 11.08 23.68 -26.15
N VAL A 462 9.94 23.14 -26.58
CA VAL A 462 9.90 21.88 -27.35
C VAL A 462 10.72 22.01 -28.65
N LEU A 463 11.68 21.10 -28.80
CA LEU A 463 12.54 20.92 -29.98
C LEU A 463 11.99 19.82 -30.90
N LYS A 464 11.45 18.75 -30.30
CA LYS A 464 10.91 17.57 -31.02
C LYS A 464 9.80 16.90 -30.20
N ALA A 465 8.88 16.23 -30.86
CA ALA A 465 7.87 15.37 -30.23
C ALA A 465 7.69 14.06 -31.01
N SER A 466 7.43 12.97 -30.28
CA SER A 466 7.39 11.59 -30.79
C SER A 466 6.56 10.67 -29.85
N GLY A 467 6.45 9.38 -30.18
CA GLY A 467 5.75 8.39 -29.36
C GLY A 467 4.22 8.41 -29.49
N ARG A 468 3.68 8.89 -30.61
CA ARG A 468 2.24 9.07 -30.81
C ARG A 468 1.55 7.76 -31.19
N ASN A 469 0.41 7.46 -30.55
CA ASN A 469 -0.36 6.22 -30.73
C ASN A 469 0.41 4.93 -30.37
N MET A 470 1.53 5.02 -29.63
CA MET A 470 2.40 3.88 -29.31
C MET A 470 2.13 3.25 -27.94
N PHE A 471 1.74 4.07 -26.96
CA PHE A 471 1.70 3.71 -25.55
C PHE A 471 0.29 3.77 -24.97
N TYR A 472 0.08 3.06 -23.86
CA TYR A 472 -1.18 3.06 -23.09
C TYR A 472 -0.98 3.60 -21.67
N MET A 473 0.18 3.34 -21.07
CA MET A 473 0.51 3.82 -19.73
C MET A 473 2.05 3.88 -19.54
N PRO A 474 2.71 4.91 -20.11
CA PRO A 474 4.13 5.25 -19.90
C PRO A 474 4.62 5.10 -18.46
N HIS A 475 5.87 4.68 -18.24
CA HIS A 475 6.53 4.82 -16.93
C HIS A 475 7.93 5.42 -17.09
N GLY A 476 9.01 4.68 -16.83
CA GLY A 476 10.39 5.14 -16.99
C GLY A 476 10.86 5.30 -18.44
N ILE A 477 11.93 6.09 -18.62
CA ILE A 477 12.62 6.34 -19.88
C ILE A 477 14.13 6.52 -19.64
N THR A 478 14.96 6.03 -20.57
CA THR A 478 16.39 6.36 -20.63
C THR A 478 16.87 6.53 -22.07
N THR A 479 18.10 6.97 -22.23
CA THR A 479 18.83 6.99 -23.51
C THR A 479 19.96 5.96 -23.49
N ASP A 480 20.29 5.40 -24.65
CA ASP A 480 21.58 4.73 -24.85
C ASP A 480 22.58 5.63 -25.59
N LYS A 481 23.83 5.15 -25.70
CA LYS A 481 24.95 5.87 -26.31
C LYS A 481 24.79 6.27 -27.79
N ASP A 482 23.74 5.81 -28.46
CA ASP A 482 23.38 6.21 -29.83
C ASP A 482 22.04 6.99 -29.85
N ASP A 483 21.70 7.63 -28.72
CA ASP A 483 20.48 8.38 -28.41
C ASP A 483 19.17 7.61 -28.63
N ASN A 484 19.18 6.27 -28.63
CA ASN A 484 17.91 5.53 -28.71
C ASN A 484 17.18 5.60 -27.37
N TYR A 485 15.89 5.89 -27.42
CA TYR A 485 15.03 5.90 -26.24
C TYR A 485 14.71 4.46 -25.83
N TRP A 486 15.00 4.11 -24.58
CA TRP A 486 14.49 2.89 -23.95
C TRP A 486 13.38 3.28 -22.99
N LEU A 487 12.21 2.66 -23.11
CA LEU A 487 11.01 3.06 -22.35
C LEU A 487 10.26 1.86 -21.82
N THR A 488 9.61 2.02 -20.67
CA THR A 488 8.66 1.04 -20.12
C THR A 488 7.21 1.50 -20.31
N ASP A 489 6.31 0.55 -20.55
CA ASP A 489 4.86 0.76 -20.47
C ASP A 489 4.25 -0.31 -19.56
N VAL A 490 3.63 0.14 -18.47
CA VAL A 490 3.07 -0.74 -17.45
C VAL A 490 1.73 -1.36 -17.84
N ALA A 491 0.99 -0.79 -18.80
CA ALA A 491 -0.26 -1.35 -19.30
C ALA A 491 -0.03 -2.42 -20.37
N LEU A 492 0.97 -2.19 -21.22
CA LEU A 492 1.45 -3.16 -22.19
C LEU A 492 2.32 -4.25 -21.53
N HIS A 493 2.86 -4.01 -20.33
CA HIS A 493 3.86 -4.86 -19.66
C HIS A 493 5.12 -5.08 -20.51
N GLN A 494 5.53 -4.03 -21.23
CA GLN A 494 6.57 -4.12 -22.25
C GLN A 494 7.67 -3.07 -22.04
N VAL A 495 8.85 -3.40 -22.57
CA VAL A 495 10.00 -2.49 -22.68
C VAL A 495 10.33 -2.31 -24.15
N PHE A 496 10.46 -1.06 -24.57
CA PHE A 496 10.66 -0.66 -25.97
C PHE A 496 12.04 -0.05 -26.14
N LYS A 497 12.69 -0.31 -27.30
CA LYS A 497 13.76 0.53 -27.82
C LYS A 497 13.24 1.28 -29.05
N LEU A 498 13.23 2.61 -29.04
CA LEU A 498 12.85 3.46 -30.16
C LEU A 498 14.07 4.23 -30.69
N SER A 499 14.07 4.56 -31.99
CA SER A 499 15.07 5.49 -32.53
C SER A 499 14.70 6.93 -32.20
N SER A 500 15.70 7.74 -31.82
CA SER A 500 15.58 9.21 -31.74
C SER A 500 15.33 9.88 -33.09
N ASP A 501 15.33 9.15 -34.21
CA ASP A 501 15.00 9.69 -35.53
C ASP A 501 13.56 10.26 -35.61
N GLY A 502 12.66 9.85 -34.72
CA GLY A 502 11.28 10.34 -34.63
C GLY A 502 10.32 9.71 -35.64
N LYS A 503 10.63 8.51 -36.16
CA LYS A 503 9.72 7.73 -37.03
C LYS A 503 8.73 6.84 -36.26
N ASP A 504 8.62 7.00 -34.94
CA ASP A 504 7.68 6.30 -34.04
C ASP A 504 7.61 4.78 -34.29
N ARG A 505 8.78 4.16 -34.44
CA ARG A 505 8.95 2.72 -34.73
C ARG A 505 9.87 2.07 -33.70
N PRO A 506 9.47 0.93 -33.09
CA PRO A 506 10.38 0.14 -32.26
C PRO A 506 11.46 -0.57 -33.07
N LEU A 507 12.68 -0.51 -32.53
CA LEU A 507 13.85 -1.29 -32.92
C LEU A 507 13.87 -2.65 -32.21
N LEU A 508 13.41 -2.68 -30.96
CA LEU A 508 13.24 -3.86 -30.12
C LEU A 508 12.00 -3.69 -29.24
N VAL A 509 11.34 -4.80 -28.91
CA VAL A 509 10.30 -4.89 -27.88
C VAL A 509 10.57 -6.14 -27.03
N LEU A 510 10.44 -6.01 -25.71
CA LEU A 510 10.52 -7.09 -24.73
C LEU A 510 9.20 -7.14 -23.94
N GLY A 511 8.72 -8.32 -23.53
CA GLY A 511 7.38 -8.51 -22.97
C GLY A 511 6.32 -8.78 -24.05
N GLU A 512 5.13 -9.25 -23.64
CA GLU A 512 3.98 -9.49 -24.53
C GLU A 512 2.81 -8.58 -24.15
N ALA A 513 2.17 -7.98 -25.17
CA ALA A 513 1.34 -6.80 -24.99
C ALA A 513 0.07 -7.08 -24.17
N PHE A 514 -0.01 -6.44 -23.00
CA PHE A 514 -1.05 -6.62 -21.99
C PHE A 514 -1.15 -8.03 -21.37
N GLU A 515 -0.09 -8.85 -21.46
CA GLU A 515 -0.02 -10.17 -20.82
C GLU A 515 0.98 -10.15 -19.63
N PRO A 516 0.51 -9.94 -18.38
CA PRO A 516 1.38 -9.86 -17.22
C PRO A 516 1.94 -11.24 -16.84
N GLY A 517 3.24 -11.31 -16.61
CA GLY A 517 3.92 -12.55 -16.23
C GLY A 517 5.20 -12.34 -15.42
N SER A 518 5.80 -13.45 -14.99
CA SER A 518 6.94 -13.47 -14.05
C SER A 518 8.09 -14.38 -14.50
N ASP A 519 8.08 -14.81 -15.76
CA ASP A 519 9.14 -15.63 -16.36
C ASP A 519 10.30 -14.79 -16.93
N LYS A 520 11.03 -15.29 -17.94
CA LYS A 520 12.21 -14.61 -18.54
C LYS A 520 11.88 -13.72 -19.74
N THR A 521 10.64 -13.76 -20.20
CA THR A 521 10.14 -13.13 -21.43
C THR A 521 8.99 -12.17 -21.17
N HIS A 522 8.22 -12.39 -20.10
CA HIS A 522 7.17 -11.50 -19.61
C HIS A 522 7.63 -10.64 -18.43
N PHE A 523 7.04 -9.46 -18.32
CA PHE A 523 7.08 -8.57 -17.15
C PHE A 523 5.67 -8.45 -16.57
N CYS A 524 5.54 -7.84 -15.40
CA CYS A 524 4.25 -7.43 -14.84
C CYS A 524 4.44 -6.03 -14.24
N GLN A 525 3.98 -5.04 -15.02
CA GLN A 525 4.17 -3.61 -14.76
C GLN A 525 5.66 -3.26 -14.54
N PRO A 526 6.52 -3.35 -15.59
CA PRO A 526 7.91 -2.91 -15.50
C PRO A 526 7.97 -1.40 -15.23
N THR A 527 8.70 -1.01 -14.20
CA THR A 527 8.82 0.38 -13.76
C THR A 527 9.81 1.11 -14.65
N ASP A 528 11.08 0.69 -14.68
CA ASP A 528 12.14 1.48 -15.29
C ASP A 528 13.16 0.62 -16.05
N VAL A 529 13.95 1.27 -16.89
CA VAL A 529 14.98 0.67 -17.75
C VAL A 529 16.21 1.57 -17.81
N THR A 530 17.40 0.99 -17.60
CA THR A 530 18.67 1.69 -17.81
C THR A 530 19.65 0.84 -18.64
N VAL A 531 20.63 1.48 -19.26
CA VAL A 531 21.56 0.83 -20.20
C VAL A 531 23.01 1.14 -19.81
N ASP A 532 23.86 0.11 -19.78
CA ASP A 532 25.30 0.27 -19.64
C ASP A 532 25.87 0.95 -20.91
N PRO A 533 26.43 2.17 -20.82
CA PRO A 533 26.91 2.90 -22.00
C PRO A 533 28.18 2.27 -22.63
N VAL A 534 28.87 1.38 -21.91
CA VAL A 534 30.08 0.70 -22.38
C VAL A 534 29.75 -0.64 -23.04
N THR A 535 28.88 -1.44 -22.43
CA THR A 535 28.55 -2.80 -22.94
C THR A 535 27.24 -2.90 -23.70
N GLY A 536 26.36 -1.90 -23.59
CA GLY A 536 25.00 -1.91 -24.13
C GLY A 536 24.06 -2.91 -23.43
N ASN A 537 24.47 -3.54 -22.33
CA ASN A 537 23.59 -4.39 -21.54
C ASN A 537 22.45 -3.56 -20.93
N VAL A 538 21.25 -4.11 -20.95
CA VAL A 538 20.01 -3.45 -20.54
C VAL A 538 19.55 -4.02 -19.21
N TYR A 539 19.13 -3.17 -18.29
CA TYR A 539 18.63 -3.55 -16.97
C TYR A 539 17.21 -3.02 -16.82
N VAL A 540 16.27 -3.89 -16.45
CA VAL A 540 14.85 -3.56 -16.31
C VAL A 540 14.40 -3.87 -14.89
N SER A 541 13.74 -2.92 -14.23
CA SER A 541 13.05 -3.18 -12.95
C SER A 541 11.62 -3.60 -13.22
N ASP A 542 11.31 -4.84 -12.83
CA ASP A 542 10.00 -5.46 -12.98
C ASP A 542 9.27 -5.32 -11.64
N GLY A 543 8.79 -4.09 -11.42
CA GLY A 543 8.66 -3.48 -10.11
C GLY A 543 7.45 -3.96 -9.31
N TYR A 544 6.26 -3.52 -9.74
CA TYR A 544 5.03 -3.59 -8.94
C TYR A 544 4.62 -5.02 -8.57
N CYS A 545 4.68 -5.98 -9.50
CA CYS A 545 4.27 -7.36 -9.22
C CYS A 545 5.43 -8.27 -8.78
N ASN A 546 6.60 -8.14 -9.42
CA ASN A 546 7.63 -9.18 -9.42
C ASN A 546 8.85 -8.85 -8.55
N SER A 547 9.02 -7.58 -8.13
CA SER A 547 10.09 -7.11 -7.24
C SER A 547 11.49 -7.65 -7.60
N ARG A 548 11.88 -7.50 -8.88
CA ARG A 548 13.11 -8.05 -9.44
C ARG A 548 13.75 -7.14 -10.49
N ILE A 549 15.06 -7.28 -10.67
CA ILE A 549 15.82 -6.67 -11.76
C ILE A 549 16.22 -7.75 -12.76
N LEU A 550 15.96 -7.53 -14.05
CA LEU A 550 16.37 -8.41 -15.15
C LEU A 550 17.50 -7.74 -15.95
N LYS A 551 18.51 -8.52 -16.36
CA LYS A 551 19.59 -8.11 -17.27
C LYS A 551 19.41 -8.77 -18.63
N PHE A 552 19.47 -7.99 -19.70
CA PHE A 552 19.44 -8.42 -21.10
C PHE A 552 20.69 -7.95 -21.85
N SER A 553 21.01 -8.62 -22.96
CA SER A 553 22.02 -8.17 -23.93
C SER A 553 21.51 -6.99 -24.77
N PRO A 554 22.37 -6.28 -25.52
CA PRO A 554 21.94 -5.20 -26.43
C PRO A 554 20.89 -5.64 -27.46
N GLU A 555 20.89 -6.93 -27.84
CA GLU A 555 19.93 -7.55 -28.77
C GLU A 555 18.68 -8.12 -28.06
N GLY A 556 18.45 -7.78 -26.79
CA GLY A 556 17.24 -8.17 -26.05
C GLY A 556 17.22 -9.61 -25.53
N LYS A 557 18.33 -10.35 -25.58
CA LYS A 557 18.38 -11.72 -25.04
C LYS A 557 18.56 -11.67 -23.53
N TYR A 558 17.69 -12.36 -22.79
CA TYR A 558 17.81 -12.51 -21.34
C TYR A 558 19.19 -13.09 -20.96
N ILE A 559 19.85 -12.48 -19.97
CA ILE A 559 21.12 -12.94 -19.38
C ILE A 559 20.87 -13.49 -17.97
N SER A 560 20.33 -12.67 -17.07
CA SER A 560 20.18 -12.99 -15.64
C SER A 560 19.10 -12.14 -14.97
N HIS A 561 18.76 -12.47 -13.72
CA HIS A 561 17.96 -11.59 -12.85
C HIS A 561 18.38 -11.73 -11.39
N TRP A 562 17.92 -10.82 -10.53
CA TRP A 562 17.98 -10.89 -9.06
C TRP A 562 16.78 -10.17 -8.42
N GLY A 563 16.55 -10.38 -7.12
CA GLY A 563 15.31 -10.00 -6.43
C GLY A 563 14.34 -11.19 -6.30
N ALA A 564 13.04 -10.96 -6.46
CA ALA A 564 11.97 -11.98 -6.42
C ALA A 564 12.01 -12.92 -5.19
N GLY A 565 12.32 -12.39 -4.01
CA GLY A 565 12.40 -13.18 -2.77
C GLY A 565 13.58 -14.17 -2.69
N SER A 566 14.57 -14.06 -3.59
CA SER A 566 15.76 -14.92 -3.59
C SER A 566 16.53 -14.83 -2.28
N SER A 567 16.85 -15.98 -1.68
CA SER A 567 17.58 -16.10 -0.42
C SER A 567 19.11 -16.07 -0.57
N ASP A 568 19.63 -15.63 -1.72
CA ASP A 568 21.06 -15.53 -1.97
C ASP A 568 21.74 -14.44 -1.13
N ARG A 569 22.49 -14.87 -0.12
CA ARG A 569 23.25 -14.00 0.79
C ARG A 569 24.27 -13.09 0.09
N LYS A 570 24.71 -13.40 -1.14
CA LYS A 570 25.59 -12.53 -1.95
C LYS A 570 24.86 -11.33 -2.57
N ARG A 571 23.55 -11.45 -2.75
CA ARG A 571 22.70 -10.46 -3.44
C ARG A 571 21.82 -9.67 -2.46
N ARG A 572 21.80 -10.08 -1.19
CA ARG A 572 21.11 -9.42 -0.06
C ARG A 572 19.59 -9.32 -0.29
N ALA A 573 18.93 -8.35 0.36
CA ALA A 573 17.49 -8.38 0.61
C ALA A 573 16.65 -8.28 -0.68
N SER A 574 15.48 -8.90 -0.65
CA SER A 574 14.43 -8.68 -1.65
C SER A 574 14.03 -7.20 -1.73
N PHE A 575 13.70 -6.75 -2.93
CA PHE A 575 13.06 -5.46 -3.16
C PHE A 575 11.58 -5.49 -2.75
N LEU A 576 10.99 -4.32 -2.59
CA LEU A 576 9.55 -4.06 -2.51
C LEU A 576 9.30 -2.86 -3.42
N ILE A 577 8.85 -3.15 -4.63
CA ILE A 577 8.73 -2.18 -5.75
C ILE A 577 10.07 -1.46 -6.05
N PRO A 578 11.03 -2.13 -6.71
CA PRO A 578 12.15 -1.45 -7.34
C PRO A 578 11.57 -0.54 -8.45
N HIS A 579 11.73 0.78 -8.30
CA HIS A 579 10.94 1.78 -9.02
C HIS A 579 11.74 2.61 -10.04
N SER A 580 13.03 2.80 -9.80
CA SER A 580 13.93 3.57 -10.68
C SER A 580 15.34 2.99 -10.65
N LEU A 581 16.06 3.11 -11.75
CA LEU A 581 17.37 2.52 -12.03
C LEU A 581 18.35 3.57 -12.56
N THR A 582 19.51 3.67 -11.92
CA THR A 582 20.60 4.52 -12.44
C THR A 582 21.91 3.73 -12.51
N PHE A 583 22.57 3.80 -13.67
CA PHE A 583 23.84 3.13 -13.94
C PHE A 583 25.00 4.10 -13.65
N LEU A 584 26.01 3.64 -12.93
CA LEU A 584 27.18 4.42 -12.50
C LEU A 584 28.39 4.01 -13.37
N PRO A 585 28.73 4.71 -14.46
CA PRO A 585 29.66 4.18 -15.47
C PRO A 585 31.10 4.04 -14.97
N ASP A 586 31.52 4.95 -14.09
CA ASP A 586 32.85 4.97 -13.49
C ASP A 586 33.01 3.97 -12.33
N LYS A 587 31.90 3.51 -11.74
CA LYS A 587 31.87 2.46 -10.71
C LYS A 587 31.54 1.07 -11.28
N ARG A 588 30.89 1.00 -12.45
CA ARG A 588 30.26 -0.21 -13.04
C ARG A 588 29.20 -0.83 -12.13
N GLU A 589 28.44 0.04 -11.48
CA GLU A 589 27.36 -0.32 -10.56
C GLU A 589 25.99 0.04 -11.15
N LEU A 590 24.98 -0.74 -10.76
CA LEU A 590 23.56 -0.40 -10.95
C LEU A 590 23.00 -0.05 -9.57
N CYS A 591 22.56 1.19 -9.38
CA CYS A 591 21.79 1.59 -8.21
C CYS A 591 20.28 1.53 -8.51
N VAL A 592 19.51 1.12 -7.50
CA VAL A 592 18.07 0.84 -7.57
C VAL A 592 17.35 1.60 -6.46
N ALA A 593 16.34 2.38 -6.80
CA ALA A 593 15.38 2.92 -5.83
C ALA A 593 14.42 1.79 -5.44
N ASP A 594 14.56 1.29 -4.21
CA ASP A 594 13.75 0.22 -3.63
C ASP A 594 12.63 0.89 -2.82
N ARG A 595 11.59 1.33 -3.55
CA ARG A 595 10.77 2.49 -3.18
C ARG A 595 10.08 2.30 -1.85
N ASP A 596 9.23 1.28 -1.73
CA ASP A 596 8.42 1.01 -0.54
C ASP A 596 9.28 0.51 0.66
N HIS A 597 10.58 0.28 0.45
CA HIS A 597 11.55 0.08 1.53
C HIS A 597 12.28 1.36 1.97
N GLY A 598 12.07 2.50 1.30
CA GLY A 598 12.69 3.79 1.64
C GLY A 598 14.21 3.75 1.59
N ARG A 599 14.79 3.17 0.53
CA ARG A 599 16.24 3.02 0.40
C ARG A 599 16.71 2.93 -1.06
N ILE A 600 18.00 3.17 -1.24
CA ILE A 600 18.73 2.96 -2.50
C ILE A 600 19.68 1.78 -2.29
N GLN A 601 19.63 0.78 -3.17
CA GLN A 601 20.55 -0.37 -3.16
C GLN A 601 21.38 -0.40 -4.44
N CYS A 602 22.71 -0.51 -4.33
CA CYS A 602 23.64 -0.56 -5.46
C CYS A 602 24.33 -1.93 -5.56
N PHE A 603 24.46 -2.41 -6.79
CA PHE A 603 24.95 -3.76 -7.14
C PHE A 603 26.02 -3.69 -8.23
N MET A 604 26.98 -4.62 -8.22
CA MET A 604 27.91 -4.79 -9.34
C MET A 604 27.12 -5.20 -10.59
N ALA A 605 27.13 -4.38 -11.64
CA ALA A 605 26.22 -4.57 -12.78
C ALA A 605 26.47 -5.87 -13.58
N ASP A 606 27.68 -6.44 -13.47
CA ASP A 606 28.01 -7.72 -14.12
C ASP A 606 27.53 -8.96 -13.36
N THR A 607 27.63 -8.98 -12.03
CA THR A 607 27.30 -10.17 -11.22
C THR A 607 25.95 -10.07 -10.50
N GLY A 608 25.41 -8.86 -10.33
CA GLY A 608 24.25 -8.58 -9.47
C GLY A 608 24.56 -8.74 -7.98
N GLU A 609 25.85 -8.78 -7.58
CA GLU A 609 26.25 -8.86 -6.17
C GLU A 609 26.11 -7.50 -5.49
N PHE A 610 25.68 -7.50 -4.23
CA PHE A 610 25.37 -6.30 -3.47
C PHE A 610 26.66 -5.53 -3.10
N VAL A 611 26.69 -4.21 -3.35
CA VAL A 611 27.78 -3.32 -2.98
C VAL A 611 27.42 -2.50 -1.74
N LYS A 612 26.31 -1.74 -1.80
CA LYS A 612 25.92 -0.82 -0.73
C LYS A 612 24.42 -0.56 -0.68
N GLU A 613 23.96 -0.23 0.51
CA GLU A 613 22.64 0.34 0.78
C GLU A 613 22.82 1.78 1.31
N ILE A 614 21.96 2.69 0.88
CA ILE A 614 21.75 4.03 1.44
C ILE A 614 20.30 4.08 1.91
N LYS A 615 20.11 4.18 3.22
CA LYS A 615 18.80 4.41 3.85
C LYS A 615 18.92 5.63 4.77
N LYS A 616 17.91 6.49 4.75
CA LYS A 616 17.84 7.75 5.49
C LYS A 616 16.43 7.93 6.05
N GLU A 617 16.34 8.50 7.24
CA GLU A 617 15.05 8.84 7.86
C GLU A 617 14.41 10.02 7.11
N GLN A 618 15.24 10.91 6.56
CA GLN A 618 14.85 12.01 5.67
C GLN A 618 14.07 11.56 4.43
N PHE A 619 14.23 10.31 3.97
CA PHE A 619 13.44 9.80 2.85
C PHE A 619 11.97 9.54 3.20
N GLY A 620 11.57 9.56 4.48
CA GLY A 620 10.18 9.34 4.85
C GLY A 620 9.63 7.99 4.37
N GLY A 621 10.42 6.93 4.43
CA GLY A 621 9.96 5.59 4.06
C GLY A 621 9.81 5.29 2.56
N GLU A 622 9.87 6.28 1.66
CA GLU A 622 9.79 6.07 0.20
C GLU A 622 10.89 6.78 -0.60
N VAL A 623 11.39 6.13 -1.66
CA VAL A 623 12.30 6.76 -2.66
C VAL A 623 11.78 6.44 -4.06
N PHE A 624 11.22 7.43 -4.75
CA PHE A 624 10.60 7.22 -6.07
C PHE A 624 11.62 7.07 -7.19
N ALA A 625 12.58 8.00 -7.26
CA ALA A 625 13.54 8.04 -8.35
C ALA A 625 14.93 8.50 -7.94
N ILE A 626 15.92 8.09 -8.72
CA ILE A 626 17.34 8.37 -8.50
C ILE A 626 18.10 8.68 -9.79
N ALA A 627 18.98 9.67 -9.74
CA ALA A 627 19.94 9.97 -10.81
C ALA A 627 21.36 10.00 -10.26
N TYR A 628 22.36 9.87 -11.15
CA TYR A 628 23.77 9.88 -10.78
C TYR A 628 24.56 10.92 -11.58
N SER A 629 25.50 11.59 -10.90
CA SER A 629 26.56 12.37 -11.53
C SER A 629 27.93 11.92 -11.01
N PRO A 630 28.94 11.71 -11.87
CA PRO A 630 30.31 11.41 -11.44
C PRO A 630 31.05 12.63 -10.84
N ALA A 631 30.42 13.81 -10.83
CA ALA A 631 30.96 15.01 -10.21
C ALA A 631 31.32 14.78 -8.72
N GLN A 632 32.36 15.47 -8.25
CA GLN A 632 32.80 15.44 -6.84
C GLN A 632 33.10 14.01 -6.29
N GLY A 633 33.42 13.05 -7.17
CA GLY A 633 33.67 11.64 -6.82
C GLY A 633 32.43 10.74 -6.85
N GLY A 634 31.25 11.32 -7.05
CA GLY A 634 29.96 10.64 -7.19
C GLY A 634 28.89 11.27 -6.31
N LEU A 635 27.87 11.85 -6.95
CA LEU A 635 26.66 12.34 -6.32
C LEU A 635 25.47 11.53 -6.82
N ILE A 636 24.64 11.04 -5.89
CA ILE A 636 23.31 10.51 -6.18
C ILE A 636 22.29 11.59 -5.85
N TYR A 637 21.43 11.90 -6.81
CA TYR A 637 20.25 12.73 -6.62
C TYR A 637 19.05 11.80 -6.40
N ALA A 638 18.17 12.11 -5.47
CA ALA A 638 17.01 11.27 -5.16
C ALA A 638 15.77 12.12 -4.84
N VAL A 639 14.58 11.62 -5.12
CA VAL A 639 13.31 12.20 -4.64
C VAL A 639 12.53 11.18 -3.82
N ASN A 640 11.94 11.61 -2.70
CA ASN A 640 11.12 10.75 -1.85
C ASN A 640 9.65 10.69 -2.30
N GLY A 641 8.92 9.73 -1.74
CA GLY A 641 7.47 9.60 -1.88
C GLY A 641 6.72 10.10 -0.65
N VAL A 642 5.39 9.96 -0.66
CA VAL A 642 4.55 10.24 0.50
C VAL A 642 4.39 8.93 1.29
N PRO A 643 5.01 8.78 2.47
CA PRO A 643 4.97 7.53 3.24
C PRO A 643 3.55 6.97 3.41
N PRO A 644 3.34 5.66 3.18
CA PRO A 644 2.12 4.97 3.60
C PRO A 644 1.82 5.08 5.11
N ASP A 645 2.86 5.30 5.93
CA ASP A 645 2.84 5.23 7.39
C ASP A 645 2.82 6.61 8.11
N GLY A 646 2.49 7.70 7.40
CA GLY A 646 2.23 9.02 8.02
C GLY A 646 3.42 9.71 8.73
N GLN A 647 4.66 9.23 8.51
CA GLN A 647 5.86 9.90 9.02
C GLN A 647 6.16 11.15 8.20
N VAL A 648 6.08 12.34 8.80
CA VAL A 648 6.26 13.61 8.09
C VAL A 648 7.74 13.89 7.81
N ALA A 649 8.29 13.23 6.79
CA ALA A 649 9.30 13.85 5.95
C ALA A 649 8.57 14.71 4.90
N PRO A 650 8.98 15.97 4.66
CA PRO A 650 8.48 16.73 3.53
C PRO A 650 8.90 16.07 2.20
N LEU A 651 8.11 16.26 1.15
CA LEU A 651 8.53 15.89 -0.21
C LEU A 651 9.68 16.79 -0.64
N GLN A 652 10.84 16.20 -0.90
CA GLN A 652 12.10 16.87 -1.18
C GLN A 652 12.95 16.06 -2.16
N GLY A 653 13.77 16.79 -2.91
CA GLY A 653 14.95 16.23 -3.55
C GLY A 653 16.14 16.24 -2.59
N PHE A 654 17.03 15.25 -2.71
CA PHE A 654 18.23 15.10 -1.90
C PHE A 654 19.47 14.97 -2.78
N VAL A 655 20.55 15.66 -2.44
CA VAL A 655 21.88 15.45 -3.02
C VAL A 655 22.70 14.62 -2.03
N ILE A 656 23.17 13.45 -2.46
CA ILE A 656 23.78 12.44 -1.59
C ILE A 656 25.18 12.12 -2.08
N ASN A 657 26.18 12.18 -1.20
CA ASN A 657 27.53 11.71 -1.54
C ASN A 657 27.53 10.18 -1.68
N TYR A 658 27.89 9.66 -2.86
CA TYR A 658 27.93 8.21 -3.12
C TYR A 658 28.87 7.46 -2.15
N SER A 659 29.97 8.08 -1.74
CA SER A 659 31.03 7.45 -0.95
C SER A 659 30.72 7.46 0.55
N THR A 660 30.43 8.62 1.14
CA THR A 660 30.12 8.75 2.57
C THR A 660 28.67 8.38 2.91
N LYS A 661 27.77 8.44 1.91
CA LYS A 661 26.30 8.29 2.05
C LYS A 661 25.65 9.41 2.86
N GLU A 662 26.29 10.56 2.98
CA GLU A 662 25.70 11.74 3.64
C GLU A 662 24.82 12.51 2.66
N ILE A 663 23.76 13.13 3.19
CA ILE A 663 22.97 14.12 2.44
C ILE A 663 23.78 15.42 2.54
N LEU A 664 24.16 15.98 1.39
CA LEU A 664 24.90 17.23 1.28
C LEU A 664 23.96 18.43 1.12
N ASP A 665 22.79 18.21 0.52
CA ASP A 665 21.76 19.23 0.29
C ASP A 665 20.37 18.58 0.21
N SER A 666 19.35 19.34 0.60
CA SER A 666 17.93 18.99 0.49
C SER A 666 17.17 20.16 -0.14
N PHE A 667 16.42 19.93 -1.22
CA PHE A 667 15.76 20.97 -2.00
C PHE A 667 14.28 20.67 -2.25
N SER A 668 13.49 21.73 -2.43
CA SER A 668 12.07 21.69 -2.78
C SER A 668 11.74 22.94 -3.60
N PRO A 669 10.65 22.98 -4.38
CA PRO A 669 10.28 24.18 -5.13
C PRO A 669 9.76 25.27 -4.18
N ASP A 670 9.98 26.53 -4.56
CA ASP A 670 9.49 27.71 -3.85
C ASP A 670 8.10 28.13 -4.36
N THR A 671 7.76 27.80 -5.61
CA THR A 671 6.51 28.22 -6.27
C THR A 671 5.34 27.28 -6.05
N GLN A 672 5.61 25.99 -5.82
CA GLN A 672 4.60 24.97 -5.55
C GLN A 672 5.17 23.83 -4.69
N GLU A 673 4.34 23.22 -3.85
CA GLU A 673 4.72 21.97 -3.18
C GLU A 673 4.80 20.83 -4.22
N PHE A 674 5.83 19.98 -4.11
CA PHE A 674 5.83 18.67 -4.79
C PHE A 674 4.58 17.88 -4.36
N LYS A 675 3.93 17.18 -5.30
CA LYS A 675 2.77 16.31 -5.01
C LYS A 675 3.07 14.83 -5.23
N LEU A 676 3.70 14.51 -6.35
CA LEU A 676 4.19 13.16 -6.66
C LEU A 676 5.46 13.26 -7.53
N PRO A 677 6.62 13.64 -6.94
CA PRO A 677 7.88 13.74 -7.66
C PRO A 677 8.32 12.32 -8.07
N HIS A 678 8.08 12.00 -9.34
CA HIS A 678 8.03 10.64 -9.85
C HIS A 678 9.31 10.23 -10.58
N ASP A 679 10.02 11.19 -11.19
CA ASP A 679 11.34 10.97 -11.78
C ASP A 679 12.26 12.20 -11.65
N ILE A 680 13.58 11.98 -11.74
CA ILE A 680 14.62 13.00 -11.58
C ILE A 680 15.80 12.74 -12.54
N VAL A 681 16.32 13.80 -13.17
CA VAL A 681 17.58 13.76 -13.93
C VAL A 681 18.50 14.93 -13.57
N VAL A 682 19.81 14.73 -13.75
CA VAL A 682 20.86 15.74 -13.54
C VAL A 682 21.71 15.88 -14.80
N THR A 683 21.94 17.12 -15.24
CA THR A 683 22.79 17.44 -16.39
C THR A 683 24.28 17.38 -16.04
N ALA A 684 25.14 17.32 -17.06
CA ALA A 684 26.59 17.43 -16.88
C ALA A 684 27.04 18.76 -16.21
N ASP A 685 26.22 19.81 -16.26
CA ASP A 685 26.48 21.09 -15.59
C ASP A 685 25.94 21.16 -14.15
N GLY A 686 25.21 20.14 -13.67
CA GLY A 686 24.63 20.10 -12.33
C GLY A 686 23.27 20.80 -12.20
N SER A 687 22.63 21.19 -13.30
CA SER A 687 21.20 21.50 -13.30
C SER A 687 20.39 20.23 -13.06
N VAL A 688 19.33 20.31 -12.27
CA VAL A 688 18.46 19.16 -11.94
C VAL A 688 17.05 19.42 -12.44
N PHE A 689 16.40 18.38 -12.96
CA PHE A 689 14.99 18.41 -13.37
C PHE A 689 14.22 17.32 -12.62
N VAL A 690 13.06 17.67 -12.06
CA VAL A 690 12.16 16.73 -11.36
C VAL A 690 10.80 16.74 -12.04
N GLY A 691 10.30 15.57 -12.43
CA GLY A 691 8.97 15.40 -13.02
C GLY A 691 7.95 15.08 -11.93
N ASP A 692 6.91 15.90 -11.79
CA ASP A 692 5.82 15.68 -10.83
C ASP A 692 4.59 15.12 -11.55
N ALA A 693 4.28 13.84 -11.28
CA ALA A 693 3.19 13.09 -11.88
C ALA A 693 1.79 13.48 -11.37
N ALA A 694 1.69 14.30 -10.31
CA ALA A 694 0.42 14.83 -9.79
C ALA A 694 0.30 16.36 -9.94
N SER A 695 1.33 17.00 -10.49
CA SER A 695 1.32 18.42 -10.90
C SER A 695 1.45 18.59 -12.43
N ASP A 696 1.42 17.50 -13.21
CA ASP A 696 1.54 17.46 -14.68
C ASP A 696 2.68 18.34 -15.25
N SER A 697 3.80 18.42 -14.53
CA SER A 697 4.85 19.42 -14.78
C SER A 697 6.25 18.90 -14.51
N VAL A 698 7.25 19.61 -15.04
CA VAL A 698 8.67 19.42 -14.72
C VAL A 698 9.19 20.70 -14.07
N ILE A 699 9.91 20.55 -12.97
CA ILE A 699 10.49 21.64 -12.18
C ILE A 699 12.00 21.62 -12.36
N LYS A 700 12.61 22.79 -12.60
CA LYS A 700 14.06 22.94 -12.78
C LYS A 700 14.71 23.55 -11.55
N PHE A 701 15.85 22.99 -11.15
CA PHE A 701 16.72 23.50 -10.09
C PHE A 701 18.15 23.76 -10.61
N VAL A 702 18.82 24.75 -10.03
CA VAL A 702 20.24 25.06 -10.28
C VAL A 702 20.93 25.46 -8.98
N GLN A 703 22.25 25.33 -8.91
CA GLN A 703 23.02 25.79 -7.75
C GLN A 703 22.91 27.32 -7.59
N SER A 704 22.72 27.79 -6.37
CA SER A 704 22.52 29.21 -6.01
C SER A 704 23.53 30.18 -6.67
N ALA A 705 24.83 29.85 -6.66
CA ALA A 705 25.88 30.64 -7.28
C ALA A 705 25.68 30.85 -8.80
N LYS A 706 25.01 29.93 -9.51
CA LYS A 706 24.62 30.10 -10.93
C LYS A 706 23.37 30.96 -11.10
N ALA A 707 22.46 30.96 -10.12
CA ALA A 707 21.24 31.75 -10.15
C ALA A 707 21.52 33.26 -10.05
N GLU A 708 22.43 33.67 -9.15
CA GLU A 708 22.80 35.08 -8.98
C GLU A 708 23.37 35.70 -10.27
N HIS A 709 24.28 34.99 -10.96
CA HIS A 709 24.82 35.44 -12.26
C HIS A 709 23.74 35.59 -13.36
N ARG A 710 22.62 34.86 -13.28
CA ARG A 710 21.47 35.03 -14.20
C ARG A 710 20.60 36.23 -13.80
N SER A 711 20.47 36.50 -12.49
CA SER A 711 19.73 37.66 -11.95
C SER A 711 20.43 38.99 -12.29
N VAL A 712 21.76 39.07 -12.10
CA VAL A 712 22.54 40.28 -12.45
C VAL A 712 22.41 40.64 -13.93
N LYS A 713 22.31 39.66 -14.84
CA LYS A 713 22.07 39.91 -16.28
C LYS A 713 20.67 40.44 -16.62
N LYS A 714 19.69 40.39 -15.70
CA LYS A 714 18.39 41.10 -15.85
C LYS A 714 18.46 42.56 -15.35
N GLY A 715 19.43 42.90 -14.50
CA GLY A 715 19.70 44.28 -14.05
C GLY A 715 20.65 44.99 -15.01
N GLY A 716 20.13 45.60 -16.06
CA GLY A 716 20.90 46.09 -17.21
C GLY A 716 22.05 47.06 -16.90
N ILE A 717 23.27 46.52 -16.78
CA ILE A 717 24.55 47.23 -16.83
C ILE A 717 25.42 46.53 -17.87
N GLU A 718 25.76 47.21 -18.96
CA GLU A 718 26.81 46.74 -19.87
C GLU A 718 28.17 46.97 -19.21
N VAL A 719 28.82 45.88 -18.78
CA VAL A 719 30.23 45.88 -18.39
C VAL A 719 31.03 45.23 -19.53
N GLN A 720 32.06 45.93 -20.00
CA GLN A 720 32.93 45.43 -21.07
C GLN A 720 33.73 44.21 -20.58
N GLU A 721 33.87 43.21 -21.45
CA GLU A 721 34.72 42.06 -21.17
C GLU A 721 36.18 42.51 -21.04
N ILE A 722 36.78 42.26 -19.87
CA ILE A 722 38.21 42.43 -19.64
C ILE A 722 38.86 41.06 -19.82
N GLU A 723 39.61 40.88 -20.91
CA GLU A 723 40.55 39.76 -21.05
C GLU A 723 41.74 39.98 -20.08
N GLU A 724 41.73 39.31 -18.93
CA GLU A 724 42.96 39.15 -18.15
C GLU A 724 43.63 37.80 -18.45
N THR A 725 44.76 37.90 -19.15
CA THR A 725 45.62 36.79 -19.58
C THR A 725 46.61 36.39 -18.50
N GLU A 726 46.87 35.09 -18.32
CA GLU A 726 48.13 34.62 -17.72
C GLU A 726 49.05 33.99 -18.79
N THR A 727 50.28 34.51 -18.88
CA THR A 727 51.34 34.13 -19.85
C THR A 727 52.73 34.51 -19.28
N PHE A 728 53.89 33.99 -19.73
CA PHE A 728 54.22 32.94 -20.70
C PHE A 728 55.60 32.36 -20.34
N VAL A 729 55.82 31.04 -20.43
CA VAL A 729 57.18 30.46 -20.63
C VAL A 729 57.11 29.37 -21.70
N GLN A 730 58.16 29.27 -22.51
CA GLN A 730 58.06 28.89 -23.92
C GLN A 730 59.34 28.20 -24.43
N ALA A 731 59.19 27.04 -25.09
CA ALA A 731 60.17 26.46 -26.03
C ALA A 731 59.45 25.38 -26.88
N ASP A 732 59.71 25.20 -28.19
CA ASP A 732 60.66 25.92 -29.04
C ASP A 732 60.28 25.86 -30.55
N LEU A 733 60.87 26.77 -31.33
CA LEU A 733 61.04 26.81 -32.80
C LEU A 733 59.83 26.84 -33.78
N LYS A 734 59.95 27.80 -34.70
CA LYS A 734 59.22 28.10 -35.98
C LYS A 734 60.30 28.27 -37.08
N PRO A 735 60.03 28.55 -38.38
CA PRO A 735 58.82 28.39 -39.24
C PRO A 735 59.19 27.79 -40.64
N ILE A 736 58.35 28.06 -41.70
CA ILE A 736 58.59 28.12 -43.18
C ILE A 736 57.64 27.21 -44.01
N ALA A 737 57.09 27.54 -45.21
CA ALA A 737 56.51 28.80 -45.79
C ALA A 737 55.81 28.53 -47.18
N LYS A 738 54.73 29.28 -47.51
CA LYS A 738 54.09 29.53 -48.86
C LYS A 738 53.41 28.32 -49.57
N LEU A 739 52.24 28.37 -50.28
CA LEU A 739 51.57 29.30 -51.25
C LEU A 739 52.22 29.34 -52.68
N PRO A 740 51.50 29.57 -53.82
CA PRO A 740 50.03 29.75 -54.06
C PRO A 740 49.40 29.19 -55.41
N ALA A 741 48.09 29.48 -55.63
CA ALA A 741 47.36 29.74 -56.91
C ALA A 741 46.92 28.54 -57.82
N GLN A 742 45.95 28.61 -58.76
CA GLN A 742 45.13 29.68 -59.46
C GLN A 742 43.62 29.22 -59.56
N ARG A 743 42.53 30.03 -59.51
CA ARG A 743 41.92 31.08 -60.41
C ARG A 743 41.34 30.55 -61.76
N PRO A 744 40.34 31.18 -62.47
CA PRO A 744 39.62 32.47 -62.23
C PRO A 744 38.07 32.61 -62.62
N VAL A 745 37.39 33.68 -62.11
CA VAL A 745 36.35 34.59 -62.77
C VAL A 745 35.02 34.00 -63.36
N ALA A 746 33.80 34.61 -63.34
CA ALA A 746 33.03 35.65 -62.58
C ALA A 746 31.50 35.49 -62.99
N ALA A 747 30.48 36.37 -63.11
CA ALA A 747 30.08 37.81 -62.94
C ALA A 747 28.51 37.91 -63.21
N VAL A 748 27.65 38.95 -63.05
CA VAL A 748 27.48 40.27 -62.32
C VAL A 748 26.00 40.80 -62.54
N GLN A 749 25.52 41.78 -61.74
CA GLN A 749 24.37 42.74 -61.94
C GLN A 749 22.93 42.52 -61.34
N GLU A 750 22.75 43.04 -60.10
CA GLU A 750 21.73 43.99 -59.55
C GLU A 750 20.16 43.92 -59.70
N ILE A 751 19.50 43.97 -58.52
CA ILE A 751 18.37 44.85 -58.05
C ILE A 751 16.95 44.75 -58.70
N GLN A 752 15.90 44.42 -57.91
CA GLN A 752 14.93 45.37 -57.28
C GLN A 752 13.79 44.68 -56.46
N GLU A 753 13.22 45.39 -55.47
CA GLU A 753 12.00 45.08 -54.66
C GLU A 753 10.78 45.92 -55.20
N PRO A 754 9.47 45.74 -54.85
CA PRO A 754 8.94 45.67 -53.46
C PRO A 754 7.56 44.99 -53.16
N SER A 755 7.26 44.85 -51.86
CA SER A 755 6.01 45.14 -51.10
C SER A 755 4.56 45.02 -51.68
N GLN A 756 3.71 44.34 -50.90
CA GLN A 756 2.27 44.57 -50.58
C GLN A 756 1.16 44.72 -51.66
N LYS A 757 0.11 43.89 -51.52
CA LYS A 757 -1.32 44.28 -51.24
C LYS A 757 -2.12 43.01 -50.84
N GLN A 758 -2.98 43.01 -49.80
CA GLN A 758 -4.40 43.47 -49.79
C GLN A 758 -5.26 42.80 -50.87
N LEU A 759 -6.48 42.28 -50.62
CA LEU A 759 -7.45 42.40 -49.51
C LEU A 759 -8.33 41.10 -49.49
N GLN A 760 -9.22 40.72 -48.57
CA GLN A 760 -9.84 41.29 -47.35
C GLN A 760 -10.39 40.13 -46.45
N GLN A 761 -10.79 40.42 -45.21
CA GLN A 761 -11.80 39.67 -44.41
C GLN A 761 -13.23 40.23 -44.74
N PRO A 762 -14.38 39.99 -44.03
CA PRO A 762 -14.64 39.19 -42.82
C PRO A 762 -15.98 38.40 -42.84
N ALA A 763 -16.46 38.09 -41.62
CA ALA A 763 -17.87 37.86 -41.21
C ALA A 763 -18.42 36.41 -41.19
N ALA A 764 -18.85 36.04 -39.98
CA ALA A 764 -19.76 34.97 -39.61
C ALA A 764 -21.23 35.52 -39.62
N PRO A 765 -22.29 34.89 -39.06
CA PRO A 765 -22.36 33.66 -38.24
C PRO A 765 -23.50 32.67 -38.62
N GLU A 766 -23.68 31.63 -37.78
CA GLU A 766 -24.92 30.97 -37.31
C GLU A 766 -26.14 30.83 -38.28
N GLU A 767 -26.82 29.67 -38.41
CA GLU A 767 -27.57 28.97 -37.33
C GLU A 767 -27.91 27.47 -37.61
N LYS A 768 -28.19 26.75 -36.51
CA LYS A 768 -29.22 25.70 -36.26
C LYS A 768 -29.52 24.53 -37.23
N GLN A 769 -29.24 23.33 -36.69
CA GLN A 769 -30.20 22.22 -36.35
C GLN A 769 -31.14 21.59 -37.41
N THR A 770 -31.13 20.23 -37.42
CA THR A 770 -32.28 19.29 -37.64
C THR A 770 -33.00 19.25 -39.01
N SER A 771 -33.63 18.14 -39.45
CA SER A 771 -33.46 16.69 -39.18
C SER A 771 -34.35 15.84 -40.14
N GLU A 772 -33.91 14.61 -40.48
CA GLU A 772 -34.70 13.46 -40.97
C GLU A 772 -35.38 13.46 -42.38
N THR A 773 -35.72 12.24 -42.81
CA THR A 773 -36.62 11.81 -43.93
C THR A 773 -36.13 11.89 -45.39
N ALA A 774 -36.53 11.00 -46.33
CA ALA A 774 -36.93 9.59 -46.24
C ALA A 774 -36.94 8.87 -47.63
N ALA A 775 -36.60 7.57 -47.64
CA ALA A 775 -37.00 6.46 -48.55
C ALA A 775 -37.30 6.65 -50.06
N ASN A 776 -36.58 5.89 -50.92
CA ASN A 776 -37.10 4.77 -51.75
C ASN A 776 -35.97 4.10 -52.59
N GLN A 777 -35.81 2.76 -52.61
CA GLN A 777 -36.43 1.74 -53.49
C GLN A 777 -36.15 1.90 -55.01
N SER A 778 -35.86 0.85 -55.82
CA SER A 778 -35.44 -0.54 -55.58
C SER A 778 -35.08 -1.26 -56.91
N ALA A 779 -34.18 -2.28 -56.90
CA ALA A 779 -34.05 -3.31 -57.95
C ALA A 779 -33.24 -4.54 -57.48
N GLN A 780 -33.50 -5.72 -58.04
CA GLN A 780 -32.84 -7.02 -57.76
C GLN A 780 -32.15 -7.54 -59.04
N GLY A 781 -31.24 -8.54 -59.06
CA GLY A 781 -30.65 -9.37 -58.01
C GLY A 781 -29.97 -10.62 -58.64
N MET A 782 -29.19 -11.41 -57.88
CA MET A 782 -28.61 -12.69 -58.36
C MET A 782 -28.56 -13.75 -57.23
N SER A 783 -28.49 -15.04 -57.60
CA SER A 783 -28.96 -16.16 -56.75
C SER A 783 -28.09 -16.52 -55.54
N THR A 784 -28.75 -16.75 -54.40
CA THR A 784 -28.15 -17.15 -53.11
C THR A 784 -27.94 -18.66 -52.93
N ALA A 785 -28.35 -19.50 -53.89
CA ALA A 785 -28.41 -20.97 -53.74
C ALA A 785 -27.04 -21.69 -53.70
N ILE A 786 -25.97 -21.06 -54.18
CA ILE A 786 -24.63 -21.68 -54.32
C ILE A 786 -23.78 -21.52 -53.04
N ILE A 787 -23.96 -20.40 -52.31
CA ILE A 787 -23.18 -20.11 -51.09
C ILE A 787 -23.66 -20.99 -49.93
N THR A 788 -24.96 -21.24 -49.83
CA THR A 788 -25.56 -22.06 -48.77
C THR A 788 -25.20 -23.53 -48.87
N THR A 789 -25.03 -24.08 -50.08
CA THR A 789 -24.63 -25.48 -50.29
C THR A 789 -23.17 -25.74 -49.93
N LEU A 790 -22.26 -24.80 -50.21
CA LEU A 790 -20.84 -24.92 -49.83
C LEU A 790 -20.60 -24.88 -48.31
N LEU A 791 -21.42 -24.13 -47.55
CA LEU A 791 -21.27 -24.01 -46.09
C LEU A 791 -21.86 -25.19 -45.29
N LEU A 792 -22.79 -25.96 -45.88
CA LEU A 792 -23.46 -27.07 -45.18
C LEU A 792 -22.59 -28.34 -45.10
N VAL A 793 -21.76 -28.62 -46.11
CA VAL A 793 -20.94 -29.86 -46.15
C VAL A 793 -19.93 -29.94 -44.99
N PRO A 794 -19.15 -28.89 -44.66
CA PRO A 794 -18.26 -28.91 -43.49
C PRO A 794 -19.02 -29.08 -42.17
N LEU A 795 -20.18 -28.42 -42.03
CA LEU A 795 -20.98 -28.45 -40.81
C LEU A 795 -21.51 -29.86 -40.51
N VAL A 796 -22.02 -30.56 -41.53
CA VAL A 796 -22.48 -31.95 -41.40
C VAL A 796 -21.35 -32.91 -41.03
N LEU A 797 -20.14 -32.72 -41.59
CA LEU A 797 -18.96 -33.52 -41.24
C LEU A 797 -18.53 -33.33 -39.78
N VAL A 798 -18.52 -32.09 -39.28
CA VAL A 798 -18.22 -31.78 -37.86
C VAL A 798 -19.26 -32.41 -36.92
N ILE A 799 -20.56 -32.33 -37.26
CA ILE A 799 -21.63 -32.96 -36.47
C ILE A 799 -21.48 -34.49 -36.48
N ALA A 800 -21.20 -35.11 -37.64
CA ALA A 800 -21.00 -36.56 -37.74
C ALA A 800 -19.78 -37.04 -36.93
N ALA A 801 -18.67 -36.30 -36.98
CA ALA A 801 -17.48 -36.57 -36.16
C ALA A 801 -17.80 -36.46 -34.66
N GLY A 802 -18.49 -35.39 -34.24
CA GLY A 802 -18.93 -35.20 -32.86
C GLY A 802 -19.82 -36.32 -32.32
N VAL A 803 -20.78 -36.79 -33.13
CA VAL A 803 -21.64 -37.94 -32.80
C VAL A 803 -20.81 -39.22 -32.72
N CYS A 804 -19.90 -39.48 -33.65
CA CYS A 804 -19.06 -40.69 -33.64
C CYS A 804 -18.11 -40.75 -32.43
N ILE A 805 -17.51 -39.61 -32.05
CA ILE A 805 -16.68 -39.48 -30.84
C ILE A 805 -17.53 -39.71 -29.57
N ARG A 806 -18.73 -39.13 -29.52
CA ARG A 806 -19.66 -39.32 -28.39
C ARG A 806 -20.16 -40.75 -28.26
N TRP A 807 -20.34 -41.46 -29.38
CA TRP A 807 -20.73 -42.87 -29.41
C TRP A 807 -19.58 -43.80 -29.00
N ARG A 808 -18.34 -43.55 -29.46
CA ARG A 808 -17.14 -44.28 -29.00
C ARG A 808 -16.88 -44.11 -27.50
N ARG A 809 -17.06 -42.91 -26.94
CA ARG A 809 -16.94 -42.67 -25.49
C ARG A 809 -18.04 -43.33 -24.65
N GLY A 810 -19.12 -43.82 -25.25
CA GLY A 810 -20.23 -44.48 -24.56
C GLY A 810 -20.14 -46.00 -24.44
N ARG A 811 -19.01 -46.64 -24.80
CA ARG A 811 -18.94 -48.11 -24.97
C ARG A 811 -17.77 -48.85 -24.31
N MET A 812 -17.05 -48.21 -23.39
CA MET A 812 -16.03 -48.87 -22.57
C MET A 812 -16.13 -48.43 -21.10
N TYR A 813 -17.09 -49.02 -20.38
CA TYR A 813 -17.03 -49.14 -18.91
C TYR A 813 -17.95 -50.27 -18.39
N THR A 814 -17.57 -51.50 -18.71
CA THR A 814 -18.06 -52.72 -18.04
C THR A 814 -16.90 -53.68 -17.86
N ASP A 815 -16.90 -54.34 -16.71
CA ASP A 815 -16.11 -55.50 -16.29
C ASP A 815 -14.61 -55.32 -15.90
N ASP A 816 -14.42 -55.49 -14.58
CA ASP A 816 -13.32 -56.12 -13.85
C ASP A 816 -12.02 -55.39 -13.42
N CYS A 817 -11.41 -55.96 -12.37
CA CYS A 817 -10.43 -55.33 -11.48
C CYS A 817 -9.14 -56.17 -11.31
N GLN A 818 -7.97 -55.52 -11.10
CA GLN A 818 -7.17 -55.63 -9.85
C GLN A 818 -5.78 -54.93 -9.90
N VAL A 819 -5.59 -53.98 -8.97
CA VAL A 819 -4.40 -53.72 -8.13
C VAL A 819 -2.97 -53.82 -8.71
N LYS A 820 -2.27 -52.67 -8.83
CA LYS A 820 -1.03 -52.41 -8.05
C LYS A 820 -0.60 -50.94 -7.94
N LEU A 821 0.12 -50.68 -6.85
CA LEU A 821 0.91 -49.50 -6.39
C LEU A 821 2.12 -49.23 -7.33
N GLU A 822 2.81 -48.08 -7.43
CA GLU A 822 3.02 -46.84 -6.59
C GLU A 822 3.40 -45.63 -7.56
N PRO A 823 3.92 -44.42 -7.21
CA PRO A 823 3.26 -43.17 -7.66
C PRO A 823 4.13 -42.07 -8.34
N SER A 824 3.49 -40.88 -8.51
CA SER A 824 4.03 -39.49 -8.70
C SER A 824 4.06 -38.91 -10.14
N GLY A 825 3.52 -37.69 -10.30
CA GLY A 825 3.62 -36.89 -11.56
C GLY A 825 2.42 -35.97 -11.93
N SER A 826 2.42 -34.73 -11.41
CA SER A 826 1.90 -33.44 -11.97
C SER A 826 0.57 -33.28 -12.77
N ALA A 827 -0.16 -32.20 -12.41
CA ALA A 827 -0.91 -31.23 -13.25
C ALA A 827 -2.19 -31.58 -14.08
N GLY A 828 -3.27 -30.81 -13.80
CA GLY A 828 -4.19 -30.21 -14.81
C GLY A 828 -5.53 -30.93 -15.12
N GLY A 829 -6.59 -30.18 -15.51
CA GLY A 829 -7.76 -30.80 -16.18
C GLY A 829 -9.20 -30.25 -16.06
N ILE A 830 -9.42 -29.08 -15.42
CA ILE A 830 -10.62 -28.19 -15.39
C ILE A 830 -11.95 -28.58 -16.14
N LEU A 831 -13.10 -28.30 -15.47
CA LEU A 831 -14.47 -27.90 -15.94
C LEU A 831 -15.63 -28.82 -15.47
N GLY A 832 -16.78 -28.29 -15.00
CA GLY A 832 -17.17 -26.89 -14.71
C GLY A 832 -18.70 -26.65 -14.79
N LYS A 833 -19.23 -25.64 -14.06
CA LYS A 833 -20.57 -24.95 -14.14
C LYS A 833 -20.94 -24.34 -12.77
N ILE A 834 -21.78 -23.29 -12.60
CA ILE A 834 -22.18 -22.12 -13.42
C ILE A 834 -22.74 -21.03 -12.44
N ARG A 835 -22.51 -19.74 -12.72
CA ARG A 835 -23.15 -18.51 -12.18
C ARG A 835 -23.64 -18.41 -10.71
N GLY A 836 -23.16 -17.37 -10.03
CA GLY A 836 -23.90 -16.58 -9.03
C GLY A 836 -23.25 -15.19 -8.89
N LYS A 837 -24.03 -14.10 -8.94
CA LYS A 837 -23.52 -12.74 -8.64
C LYS A 837 -23.64 -12.47 -7.14
N ALA A 838 -22.60 -11.90 -6.52
CA ALA A 838 -22.62 -11.36 -5.17
C ALA A 838 -21.77 -10.06 -5.12
N ALA A 839 -22.09 -9.14 -4.22
CA ALA A 839 -21.39 -7.86 -4.10
C ALA A 839 -19.99 -8.03 -3.48
N GLY A 840 -19.08 -7.11 -3.82
CA GLY A 840 -17.74 -7.04 -3.23
C GLY A 840 -17.77 -6.46 -1.82
N SER A 841 -16.77 -6.84 -1.00
CA SER A 841 -16.50 -6.27 0.32
C SER A 841 -15.05 -5.77 0.34
N LEU A 842 -14.83 -4.51 0.70
CA LEU A 842 -13.47 -3.94 0.82
C LEU A 842 -12.65 -4.71 1.86
N ASN A 843 -11.33 -4.81 1.65
CA ASN A 843 -10.39 -5.54 2.50
C ASN A 843 -9.76 -4.60 3.55
N LEU A 844 -9.71 -5.04 4.80
CA LEU A 844 -9.31 -4.26 5.99
C LEU A 844 -8.15 -4.88 6.78
N GLY A 845 -7.41 -5.82 6.21
CA GLY A 845 -6.24 -6.43 6.87
C GLY A 845 -5.16 -5.41 7.26
N ASN A 846 -4.87 -4.46 6.37
CA ASN A 846 -3.75 -3.54 6.50
C ASN A 846 -3.94 -2.43 7.57
N PHE A 847 -5.12 -2.29 8.18
CA PHE A 847 -5.42 -1.19 9.12
C PHE A 847 -4.93 -1.40 10.57
N PHE A 848 -4.29 -2.55 10.88
CA PHE A 848 -3.81 -2.88 12.23
C PHE A 848 -2.46 -3.63 12.15
N ALA A 849 -1.42 -3.02 11.57
CA ALA A 849 -0.27 -3.75 11.01
C ALA A 849 1.12 -3.02 10.86
N SER A 850 1.60 -2.27 11.87
CA SER A 850 2.92 -1.60 11.87
C SER A 850 4.08 -2.55 12.22
N HIS A 851 5.19 -2.67 11.46
CA HIS A 851 6.21 -3.75 11.65
C HIS A 851 7.67 -3.30 11.89
N LYS A 852 8.35 -3.94 12.84
CA LYS A 852 9.78 -3.76 13.17
C LYS A 852 10.45 -5.06 13.59
N GLY A 853 11.62 -5.35 13.01
CA GLY A 853 12.47 -6.47 13.44
C GLY A 853 13.96 -6.19 13.24
N TYR A 854 14.73 -6.25 14.32
CA TYR A 854 16.20 -6.26 14.31
C TYR A 854 16.69 -7.17 15.44
N THR A 855 17.65 -8.05 15.17
CA THR A 855 18.24 -8.96 16.19
C THR A 855 19.76 -8.92 16.17
N ARG A 856 20.38 -9.11 17.35
CA ARG A 856 21.82 -8.98 17.61
C ARG A 856 22.55 -10.32 17.60
N GLN A 857 23.82 -10.32 17.16
CA GLN A 857 25.01 -10.93 17.80
C GLN A 857 26.22 -10.79 16.84
N GLY A 858 27.44 -10.41 17.25
CA GLY A 858 27.95 -9.84 18.52
C GLY A 858 28.83 -8.61 18.23
N PHE A 859 30.10 -8.49 18.67
CA PHE A 859 30.91 -9.29 19.61
C PHE A 859 32.12 -8.43 20.11
N ASP A 860 32.99 -8.97 20.98
CA ASP A 860 34.14 -8.35 21.66
C ASP A 860 34.99 -7.27 20.94
N ARG A 861 35.23 -6.14 21.63
CA ARG A 861 36.57 -5.77 22.15
C ARG A 861 36.61 -4.50 23.02
N LEU A 862 37.08 -4.64 24.25
CA LEU A 862 38.07 -3.81 24.97
C LEU A 862 37.81 -3.79 26.50
N SER A 863 38.88 -4.02 27.25
CA SER A 863 38.97 -3.79 28.69
C SER A 863 40.15 -2.87 28.93
N THR A 864 40.02 -1.83 29.77
CA THR A 864 41.06 -1.33 30.70
C THR A 864 40.52 -0.14 31.51
N GLU A 865 40.56 -0.27 32.84
CA GLU A 865 41.17 0.64 33.83
C GLU A 865 40.86 2.16 33.87
N GLY A 866 40.76 2.68 35.09
CA GLY A 866 40.65 4.10 35.46
C GLY A 866 39.37 4.38 36.28
N SER A 867 39.38 4.58 37.60
CA SER A 867 40.06 5.59 38.45
C SER A 867 39.56 7.03 38.22
N ASP A 868 39.22 7.84 39.22
CA ASP A 868 39.00 7.68 40.67
C ASP A 868 38.30 8.98 41.16
N LEU A 869 38.04 9.12 42.47
CA LEU A 869 37.68 10.36 43.20
C LEU A 869 36.27 10.93 42.96
N GLU A 870 35.75 11.83 43.80
CA GLU A 870 35.61 11.83 45.28
C GLU A 870 34.73 13.06 45.66
N LYS A 871 34.07 13.01 46.84
CA LYS A 871 33.62 14.20 47.62
C LYS A 871 32.51 15.10 47.04
N ASP A 872 31.82 15.94 47.83
CA ASP A 872 31.35 15.90 49.24
C ASP A 872 30.30 17.02 49.43
N GLU A 873 29.64 17.03 50.60
CA GLU A 873 28.95 18.21 51.20
C GLU A 873 27.71 18.80 50.47
N GLU A 874 26.87 19.62 51.11
CA GLU A 874 26.09 19.37 52.35
C GLU A 874 24.88 20.36 52.38
N ASP A 875 24.10 20.36 53.48
CA ASP A 875 23.01 21.29 53.82
C ASP A 875 21.74 21.36 52.92
N GLY A 876 20.52 21.53 53.46
CA GLY A 876 20.11 21.48 54.87
C GLY A 876 18.79 22.21 55.18
N THR A 877 18.00 21.69 56.13
CA THR A 877 16.86 22.35 56.85
C THR A 877 15.63 22.81 56.03
N ASP A 878 14.39 22.93 56.52
CA ASP A 878 13.61 22.45 57.69
C ASP A 878 12.10 22.81 57.42
N SER A 879 11.04 22.33 58.10
CA SER A 879 10.74 21.31 59.13
C SER A 879 9.29 20.79 58.85
N GLU A 880 8.39 20.22 59.68
CA GLU A 880 8.24 19.91 61.12
C GLU A 880 7.02 18.95 61.32
N ASN A 881 6.70 18.53 62.56
CA ASN A 881 5.43 17.94 63.05
C ASN A 881 4.95 16.59 62.43
N GLU A 882 5.03 15.42 63.10
CA GLU A 882 4.26 14.92 64.28
C GLU A 882 2.81 14.43 63.97
N GLU A 883 2.27 13.33 64.53
CA GLU A 883 2.76 12.42 65.60
C GLU A 883 2.25 10.95 65.47
N TYR A 884 3.08 10.00 65.95
CA TYR A 884 2.81 8.68 66.57
C TYR A 884 1.48 7.89 66.41
N SER A 885 1.58 6.58 66.04
CA SER A 885 1.36 5.43 66.98
C SER A 885 1.21 4.03 66.33
N ALA A 886 1.84 2.99 66.92
CA ALA A 886 1.65 1.54 66.69
C ALA A 886 2.33 0.74 67.84
N PRO A 887 2.22 -0.61 67.98
CA PRO A 887 1.37 -1.62 67.34
C PRO A 887 0.49 -2.40 68.37
N PRO A 888 0.07 -3.66 68.13
CA PRO A 888 0.80 -4.78 68.79
C PRO A 888 1.00 -6.05 67.92
N VAL A 889 1.71 -7.04 68.49
CA VAL A 889 2.30 -8.23 67.83
C VAL A 889 1.44 -9.50 68.01
N PRO A 890 1.36 -10.43 67.03
CA PRO A 890 0.54 -11.65 67.11
C PRO A 890 1.22 -12.87 67.78
N ARG A 891 0.41 -13.78 68.34
CA ARG A 891 0.68 -15.21 68.66
C ARG A 891 -0.58 -15.86 69.28
N PRO A 892 -0.76 -17.20 69.26
CA PRO A 892 -0.29 -18.22 68.32
C PRO A 892 -1.47 -19.04 67.71
N SER A 893 -1.17 -20.17 67.08
CA SER A 893 -2.11 -21.05 66.36
C SER A 893 -3.10 -21.86 67.20
N SER A 894 -4.28 -22.09 66.62
CA SER A 894 -5.11 -23.31 66.79
C SER A 894 -5.76 -23.68 65.47
#